data_AF-A0AAX7W474-F1
#
_entry.id   AF-A0AAX7W474-F1
#
_cell.length_a   1.000
_cell.length_b   1.000
_cell.length_c   1.000
_cell.angle_alpha   90.00
_cell.angle_beta   90.00
_cell.angle_gamma   90.00
#
_symmetry.space_group_name_H-M   'P 1'
#
loop_
_entity.id
_entity.type
_entity.pdbx_description
1 polymer ?
#
loop_
_entity_poly.entity_id
_entity_poly.type
_entity_poly.pdbx_seq_one_letter_code
_entity_poly.pdbx_strand_id
1 'polypeptide(L)'
;MDSCGVRAWVFLFLLWQDGCWASQFPTQLMIKEWVDQMQKELVTLADTAAAGKSLTQIFLSNQHLYTVEQNDAEELVARAARNIEQLLHKRSAALEKLATAAEEFQMKHQWKDDFEVTEREKIQKKNLDANETEGRKNRIRPDFQEDPSFKRLTDYNHTAVHIPTDIYDGSTIVLNELTWTEELKEVFRKNREDDPTLLWQVFGSATGLARYYPASPWMDARKTPSKIDLYDVRRRPWYIQGAASPKDMLILVDASGSVSGLTLKLIRTSVSEMLETLSDDDYVNVVSFNTLVKNTACFDRLVQANVRNKKLLKDAVQNISAKGITDYTKGFEFAFKQLSATNVSRANCNKIIMLFTDGGEERAQAILEKYNADKKVRIFTFSVGQHNYDKGPIQWMACSNKGYFYEIPSIGAIRINTQEYLDVLGRPMVLADKQAKQVQWTNVYLDALELGLVITGTLPVFNRTKTIDKRNEELILGVMAIDVSLDDIKKLTPRFTIGPNGYYFAIDPNGYVLLHPNLQPKNPKFQEPVTLDFLDAELENDIKIEIRRMMIDGETGERTINTLVKTQDERYIDSGIRTYTWAPVNGTDYSLALVLPKYSEHFIQAKLGDDIKQAMSMETLQQERFEEFGYTYIAPREYCKELKLSLNNTQFLLDFNQYIDRNTPDACESCIFFSVISLCTFVLVSCTVAARFVATDGGITRVYPRSAGEEWTENPETYESSFYKRTLDNEIYIFTAPSFNESGESVSESGILVSKAVDLVINEVTLKPAVVGVKLNVSFWMNIYLNTFFERFFSCLTLFILQHVDCVILDDGGFLLMSNKDEYITLIGQFFGEVDPVLMTNLVNTSLYSLNKTYDYQSVCDPEKDSKAAAGPRSVYVPTIADFLSIGWLCASESTDDDISDAMFKESCITEQTQYFFDNDEKSYSGVLDCGNCSRYVMYRAEKLPNTNLVFLITDAKATCLSCDPRPLRQAEQPSEGPDPCDMVDKARYRKGPDVCFDNNEYVRHSHICALVQRIFSGNSSISQTKRLASVSFCLVFISNVLSA
;
A
#
# COMPACT_ATOMS: atom_id res chain seq x y z
N MET A 1 93.12 43.22 -8.54
CA MET A 1 92.75 44.28 -7.59
C MET A 1 91.53 44.95 -8.21
N ASP A 2 90.29 44.77 -7.77
CA ASP A 2 89.79 44.30 -6.47
C ASP A 2 88.46 43.55 -6.61
N SER A 3 88.29 42.57 -5.72
CA SER A 3 87.07 41.79 -5.51
C SER A 3 86.16 42.50 -4.52
N CYS A 4 85.14 43.20 -5.00
CA CYS A 4 83.96 43.58 -4.21
C CYS A 4 82.79 43.84 -5.17
N GLY A 5 81.85 42.90 -5.31
CA GLY A 5 80.72 43.12 -6.23
C GLY A 5 79.75 41.97 -6.53
N VAL A 6 79.91 40.77 -5.95
CA VAL A 6 79.05 39.62 -6.33
C VAL A 6 78.25 39.01 -5.16
N ARG A 7 78.42 39.47 -3.92
CA ARG A 7 77.73 38.89 -2.76
C ARG A 7 76.37 39.49 -2.38
N ALA A 8 75.93 40.59 -3.00
CA ALA A 8 74.65 41.23 -2.67
C ALA A 8 73.44 40.72 -3.50
N TRP A 9 73.67 40.19 -4.71
CA TRP A 9 72.58 39.75 -5.59
C TRP A 9 72.12 38.31 -5.34
N VAL A 10 72.97 37.45 -4.78
CA VAL A 10 72.60 36.07 -4.44
C VAL A 10 71.80 36.00 -3.12
N PHE A 11 72.06 36.90 -2.18
CA PHE A 11 71.30 36.96 -0.91
C PHE A 11 69.87 37.52 -1.08
N LEU A 12 69.64 38.40 -2.05
CA LEU A 12 68.30 38.93 -2.35
C LEU A 12 67.46 37.98 -3.21
N PHE A 13 68.08 37.09 -4.01
CA PHE A 13 67.35 36.05 -4.75
C PHE A 13 66.99 34.84 -3.87
N LEU A 14 67.81 34.52 -2.86
CA LEU A 14 67.50 33.47 -1.88
C LEU A 14 66.45 33.91 -0.84
N LEU A 15 66.44 35.19 -0.43
CA LEU A 15 65.40 35.73 0.46
C LEU A 15 64.03 35.96 -0.23
N TRP A 16 63.93 35.79 -1.55
CA TRP A 16 62.65 35.78 -2.28
C TRP A 16 62.14 34.36 -2.57
N GLN A 17 62.97 33.32 -2.37
CA GLN A 17 62.55 31.93 -2.50
C GLN A 17 62.18 31.26 -1.17
N ASP A 18 62.55 31.84 -0.03
CA ASP A 18 62.24 31.30 1.31
C ASP A 18 60.90 31.82 1.91
N GLY A 19 59.92 32.13 1.05
CA GLY A 19 58.58 32.63 1.45
C GLY A 19 57.39 31.69 1.20
N CYS A 20 57.54 30.56 0.50
CA CYS A 20 56.47 29.55 0.33
C CYS A 20 56.96 28.17 0.79
N TRP A 21 57.21 27.99 2.09
CA TRP A 21 57.39 26.68 2.70
C TRP A 21 56.54 26.55 3.97
N ALA A 22 55.22 26.50 3.77
CA ALA A 22 54.27 25.82 4.65
C ALA A 22 52.97 25.61 3.86
N SER A 23 52.95 24.57 3.02
CA SER A 23 51.73 24.00 2.44
C SER A 23 50.91 23.35 3.56
N GLN A 24 50.14 24.15 4.29
CA GLN A 24 49.37 23.71 5.45
C GLN A 24 47.87 23.73 5.10
N PHE A 25 47.16 22.66 5.45
CA PHE A 25 45.71 22.56 5.31
C PHE A 25 45.02 23.78 5.97
N PRO A 26 43.99 24.40 5.34
CA PRO A 26 43.36 25.61 5.87
C PRO A 26 42.92 25.48 7.34
N THR A 27 43.12 26.55 8.10
CA THR A 27 42.73 26.57 9.53
C THR A 27 41.21 26.72 9.69
N GLN A 28 40.67 26.31 10.83
CA GLN A 28 39.22 26.38 11.12
C GLN A 28 38.69 27.81 11.02
N LEU A 29 39.48 28.78 11.49
CA LEU A 29 39.08 30.18 11.50
C LEU A 29 38.95 30.74 10.07
N MET A 30 39.86 30.35 9.18
CA MET A 30 39.79 30.72 7.76
C MET A 30 38.55 30.13 7.08
N ILE A 31 38.26 28.84 7.31
CA ILE A 31 37.09 28.18 6.73
C ILE A 31 35.80 28.82 7.23
N LYS A 32 35.75 29.17 8.52
CA LYS A 32 34.60 29.87 9.09
C LYS A 32 34.37 31.24 8.44
N GLU A 33 35.42 32.04 8.27
CA GLU A 33 35.32 33.35 7.59
C GLU A 33 34.85 33.20 6.14
N TRP A 34 35.33 32.17 5.44
CA TRP A 34 34.89 31.83 4.10
C TRP A 34 33.40 31.50 4.06
N VAL A 35 32.95 30.63 4.96
CA VAL A 35 31.56 30.16 5.04
C VAL A 35 30.60 31.29 5.40
N ASP A 36 30.97 32.13 6.37
CA ASP A 36 30.17 33.31 6.76
C ASP A 36 30.01 34.28 5.57
N GLN A 37 31.04 34.43 4.73
CA GLN A 37 30.93 35.27 3.55
C GLN A 37 30.09 34.63 2.43
N MET A 38 30.31 33.34 2.12
CA MET A 38 29.51 32.60 1.14
C MET A 38 28.02 32.65 1.50
N GLN A 39 27.71 32.39 2.76
CA GLN A 39 26.37 32.40 3.30
C GLN A 39 25.70 33.75 3.10
N LYS A 40 26.39 34.85 3.41
CA LYS A 40 25.88 36.20 3.21
C LYS A 40 25.60 36.50 1.74
N GLU A 41 26.47 36.08 0.82
CA GLU A 41 26.28 36.27 -0.63
C GLU A 41 25.09 35.45 -1.15
N LEU A 42 24.97 34.19 -0.75
CA LEU A 42 23.88 33.29 -1.14
C LEU A 42 22.52 33.78 -0.64
N VAL A 43 22.42 34.10 0.65
CA VAL A 43 21.18 34.56 1.26
C VAL A 43 20.76 35.91 0.69
N THR A 44 21.69 36.84 0.48
CA THR A 44 21.37 38.15 -0.12
C THR A 44 20.92 38.04 -1.57
N LEU A 45 21.54 37.13 -2.36
CA LEU A 45 21.09 36.82 -3.71
C LEU A 45 19.67 36.25 -3.70
N ALA A 46 19.42 35.23 -2.87
CA ALA A 46 18.11 34.59 -2.76
C ALA A 46 17.04 35.59 -2.28
N ASP A 47 17.34 36.41 -1.29
CA ASP A 47 16.43 37.45 -0.78
C ASP A 47 16.05 38.48 -1.82
N THR A 48 17.05 39.00 -2.55
CA THR A 48 16.85 40.04 -3.56
C THR A 48 16.11 39.49 -4.76
N ALA A 49 16.39 38.23 -5.14
CA ALA A 49 15.81 37.62 -6.31
C ALA A 49 14.40 37.05 -6.07
N ALA A 50 14.16 36.43 -4.91
CA ALA A 50 12.85 35.86 -4.57
C ALA A 50 11.82 36.93 -4.18
N ALA A 51 12.27 38.14 -3.78
CA ALA A 51 11.43 39.29 -3.44
C ALA A 51 10.34 39.01 -2.38
N GLY A 52 10.54 38.03 -1.49
CA GLY A 52 9.54 37.59 -0.50
C GLY A 52 9.00 38.72 0.40
N LYS A 53 9.85 39.67 0.79
CA LYS A 53 9.44 40.85 1.59
C LYS A 53 8.42 41.73 0.87
N SER A 54 8.53 41.83 -0.46
CA SER A 54 7.55 42.56 -1.26
C SER A 54 6.20 41.86 -1.23
N LEU A 55 6.19 40.53 -1.26
CA LEU A 55 4.97 39.75 -1.19
C LEU A 55 4.30 39.88 0.18
N THR A 56 5.06 39.83 1.28
CA THR A 56 4.54 40.10 2.63
C THR A 56 3.88 41.47 2.72
N GLN A 57 4.48 42.51 2.14
CA GLN A 57 3.90 43.86 2.12
C GLN A 57 2.58 43.93 1.37
N ILE A 58 2.43 43.17 0.27
CA ILE A 58 1.20 43.10 -0.52
C ILE A 58 0.08 42.43 0.28
N PHE A 59 0.37 41.33 1.00
CA PHE A 59 -0.62 40.71 1.89
C PHE A 59 -1.07 41.67 2.98
N LEU A 60 -0.14 42.44 3.56
CA LEU A 60 -0.46 43.43 4.60
C LEU A 60 -1.25 44.64 4.05
N SER A 61 -1.02 45.09 2.82
CA SER A 61 -1.78 46.19 2.23
C SER A 61 -3.22 45.81 1.87
N ASN A 62 -3.47 44.53 1.59
CA ASN A 62 -4.73 44.03 1.06
C ASN A 62 -5.59 43.27 2.08
N GLN A 63 -5.47 43.59 3.37
CA GLN A 63 -6.23 42.95 4.46
C GLN A 63 -7.77 43.04 4.32
N HIS A 64 -8.30 43.92 3.47
CA HIS A 64 -9.73 44.04 3.21
C HIS A 64 -10.29 42.90 2.33
N LEU A 65 -9.43 42.18 1.60
CA LEU A 65 -9.82 41.11 0.66
C LEU A 65 -9.96 39.73 1.32
N TYR A 66 -9.54 39.59 2.58
CA TYR A 66 -9.53 38.30 3.26
C TYR A 66 -9.74 38.44 4.77
N THR A 67 -10.08 37.34 5.42
CA THR A 67 -10.05 37.18 6.87
C THR A 67 -9.22 36.00 7.30
N VAL A 68 -8.73 36.08 8.53
CA VAL A 68 -8.03 34.98 9.18
C VAL A 68 -9.04 34.24 10.05
N GLU A 69 -9.27 32.97 9.74
CA GLU A 69 -10.11 32.06 10.53
C GLU A 69 -9.22 31.04 11.25
N GLN A 70 -9.77 30.39 12.28
CA GLN A 70 -9.06 29.40 13.09
C GLN A 70 -9.51 27.98 12.72
N ASN A 71 -8.55 27.08 12.58
CA ASN A 71 -8.76 25.64 12.49
C ASN A 71 -8.79 25.04 13.90
N ASP A 72 -9.99 24.91 14.48
CA ASP A 72 -10.17 24.13 15.70
C ASP A 72 -10.06 22.62 15.37
N ALA A 73 -8.93 22.02 15.71
CA ALA A 73 -8.64 20.62 15.38
C ALA A 73 -9.65 19.66 16.01
N GLU A 74 -10.12 19.91 17.24
CA GLU A 74 -11.08 19.05 17.93
C GLU A 74 -12.44 19.11 17.23
N GLU A 75 -12.90 20.31 16.87
CA GLU A 75 -14.16 20.49 16.14
C GLU A 75 -14.08 19.86 14.74
N LEU A 76 -12.97 20.05 14.03
CA LEU A 76 -12.74 19.51 12.70
C LEU A 76 -12.77 17.97 12.70
N VAL A 77 -12.06 17.33 13.63
CA VAL A 77 -12.07 15.88 13.79
C VAL A 77 -13.46 15.39 14.18
N ALA A 78 -14.13 16.04 15.14
CA ALA A 78 -15.48 15.65 15.55
C ALA A 78 -16.49 15.77 14.41
N ARG A 79 -16.39 16.81 13.57
CA ARG A 79 -17.24 17.01 12.39
C ARG A 79 -16.97 15.94 11.33
N ALA A 80 -15.72 15.68 11.01
CA ALA A 80 -15.33 14.65 10.04
C ALA A 80 -15.76 13.25 10.50
N ALA A 81 -15.53 12.91 11.78
CA ALA A 81 -15.96 11.65 12.37
C ALA A 81 -17.49 11.46 12.27
N ARG A 82 -18.29 12.49 12.57
CA ARG A 82 -19.75 12.44 12.41
C ARG A 82 -20.19 12.27 10.95
N ASN A 83 -19.51 12.90 10.00
CA ASN A 83 -19.83 12.76 8.58
C ASN A 83 -19.56 11.33 8.10
N ILE A 84 -18.44 10.73 8.52
CA ILE A 84 -18.08 9.35 8.21
C ILE A 84 -19.08 8.39 8.89
N GLU A 85 -19.41 8.61 10.16
CA GLU A 85 -20.44 7.86 10.88
C GLU A 85 -21.77 7.87 10.11
N GLN A 86 -22.24 9.04 9.68
CA GLN A 86 -23.48 9.16 8.90
C GLN A 86 -23.42 8.43 7.56
N LEU A 87 -22.30 8.50 6.86
CA LEU A 87 -22.09 7.77 5.60
C LEU A 87 -22.19 6.26 5.84
N LEU A 88 -21.42 5.74 6.80
CA LEU A 88 -21.36 4.30 7.11
C LEU A 88 -22.70 3.81 7.68
N HIS A 89 -23.41 4.62 8.45
CA HIS A 89 -24.74 4.29 8.97
C HIS A 89 -25.79 4.18 7.85
N LYS A 90 -25.78 5.10 6.86
CA LYS A 90 -26.67 5.00 5.69
C LYS A 90 -26.42 3.73 4.90
N ARG A 91 -25.15 3.35 4.72
CA ARG A 91 -24.75 2.11 4.03
C ARG A 91 -25.17 0.87 4.82
N SER A 92 -24.99 0.87 6.14
CA SER A 92 -25.48 -0.18 7.05
C SER A 92 -26.99 -0.37 6.92
N ALA A 93 -27.77 0.71 6.91
CA ALA A 93 -29.23 0.63 6.77
C ALA A 93 -29.66 0.02 5.42
N ALA A 94 -28.96 0.35 4.33
CA ALA A 94 -29.24 -0.25 3.01
C ALA A 94 -28.92 -1.76 2.97
N LEU A 95 -27.84 -2.17 3.63
CA LEU A 95 -27.41 -3.55 3.76
C LEU A 95 -28.38 -4.39 4.61
N GLU A 96 -28.89 -3.85 5.70
CA GLU A 96 -29.91 -4.49 6.54
C GLU A 96 -31.23 -4.72 5.78
N LYS A 97 -31.67 -3.74 4.98
CA LYS A 97 -32.82 -3.86 4.08
C LYS A 97 -32.61 -5.01 3.09
N LEU A 98 -31.44 -5.09 2.46
CA LEU A 98 -31.09 -6.14 1.49
C LEU A 98 -31.06 -7.53 2.13
N ALA A 99 -30.39 -7.69 3.26
CA ALA A 99 -30.29 -8.98 3.94
C ALA A 99 -31.67 -9.46 4.38
N THR A 100 -32.50 -8.58 4.94
CA THR A 100 -33.88 -8.95 5.34
C THR A 100 -34.73 -9.36 4.14
N ALA A 101 -34.64 -8.63 3.02
CA ALA A 101 -35.36 -8.97 1.80
C ALA A 101 -34.90 -10.33 1.22
N ALA A 102 -33.59 -10.59 1.21
CA ALA A 102 -33.05 -11.87 0.72
C ALA A 102 -33.57 -13.07 1.51
N GLU A 103 -33.61 -12.98 2.84
CA GLU A 103 -34.16 -14.04 3.68
C GLU A 103 -35.64 -14.29 3.41
N GLU A 104 -36.43 -13.23 3.20
CA GLU A 104 -37.84 -13.34 2.87
C GLU A 104 -38.09 -13.93 1.49
N PHE A 105 -37.33 -13.52 0.48
CA PHE A 105 -37.47 -14.02 -0.88
C PHE A 105 -37.11 -15.50 -0.96
N GLN A 106 -36.01 -15.90 -0.32
CA GLN A 106 -35.64 -17.31 -0.30
C GLN A 106 -36.61 -18.17 0.53
N MET A 107 -37.20 -17.62 1.59
CA MET A 107 -38.25 -18.31 2.34
C MET A 107 -39.51 -18.58 1.50
N LYS A 108 -39.83 -17.68 0.56
CA LYS A 108 -40.99 -17.79 -0.34
C LYS A 108 -40.70 -18.68 -1.57
N HIS A 109 -39.43 -18.88 -1.91
CA HIS A 109 -39.01 -19.66 -3.07
C HIS A 109 -39.38 -21.13 -2.95
N GLN A 110 -39.84 -21.72 -4.05
CA GLN A 110 -40.11 -23.16 -4.15
C GLN A 110 -39.02 -23.82 -4.98
N TRP A 111 -38.34 -24.78 -4.37
CA TRP A 111 -37.28 -25.53 -5.03
C TRP A 111 -37.82 -26.33 -6.21
N LYS A 112 -37.20 -26.15 -7.39
CA LYS A 112 -37.53 -26.91 -8.61
C LYS A 112 -36.34 -27.78 -9.01
N ASP A 113 -36.55 -29.09 -9.10
CA ASP A 113 -35.54 -30.04 -9.55
C ASP A 113 -35.47 -30.14 -11.08
N ASP A 114 -36.62 -30.01 -11.75
CA ASP A 114 -36.74 -30.17 -13.21
C ASP A 114 -36.99 -28.83 -13.90
N PHE A 115 -35.91 -28.20 -14.39
CA PHE A 115 -36.02 -27.08 -15.32
C PHE A 115 -36.13 -27.62 -16.76
N GLU A 116 -37.22 -27.27 -17.47
CA GLU A 116 -37.34 -27.54 -18.90
C GLU A 116 -36.22 -26.83 -19.69
N VAL A 117 -35.76 -27.41 -20.80
CA VAL A 117 -34.67 -26.84 -21.64
C VAL A 117 -34.97 -25.38 -22.01
N THR A 118 -36.23 -25.06 -22.30
CA THR A 118 -36.69 -23.71 -22.65
C THR A 118 -36.67 -22.74 -21.47
N GLU A 119 -36.88 -23.21 -20.24
CA GLU A 119 -36.75 -22.41 -19.02
C GLU A 119 -35.28 -22.17 -18.67
N ARG A 120 -34.42 -23.19 -18.80
CA ARG A 120 -32.96 -23.03 -18.64
C ARG A 120 -32.41 -22.00 -19.60
N GLU A 121 -32.79 -22.08 -20.87
CA GLU A 121 -32.39 -21.09 -21.87
C GLU A 121 -32.92 -19.69 -21.55
N LYS A 122 -34.12 -19.54 -20.96
CA LYS A 122 -34.67 -18.23 -20.54
C LYS A 122 -33.94 -17.63 -19.35
N ILE A 123 -33.59 -18.44 -18.35
CA ILE A 123 -32.82 -18.01 -17.18
C ILE A 123 -31.40 -17.63 -17.61
N GLN A 124 -30.76 -18.48 -18.43
CA GLN A 124 -29.44 -18.23 -18.97
C GLN A 124 -29.41 -17.06 -19.97
N LYS A 125 -30.54 -16.75 -20.63
CA LYS A 125 -30.75 -15.54 -21.44
C LYS A 125 -30.73 -14.26 -20.62
N LYS A 126 -31.17 -14.29 -19.36
CA LYS A 126 -31.14 -13.13 -18.49
C LYS A 126 -29.74 -12.84 -17.93
N ASN A 127 -28.80 -13.77 -18.07
CA ASN A 127 -27.43 -13.62 -17.59
C ASN A 127 -26.58 -12.84 -18.61
N LEU A 128 -25.78 -11.91 -18.10
CA LEU A 128 -24.90 -11.05 -18.88
C LEU A 128 -23.48 -11.63 -18.85
N ASP A 129 -22.98 -12.18 -19.96
CA ASP A 129 -21.53 -12.22 -20.19
C ASP A 129 -21.21 -11.41 -21.44
N ALA A 130 -20.12 -10.65 -21.37
CA ALA A 130 -19.70 -9.69 -22.38
C ALA A 130 -18.88 -10.29 -23.55
N ASN A 131 -18.56 -11.60 -23.55
CA ASN A 131 -17.67 -12.15 -24.56
C ASN A 131 -18.42 -12.71 -25.78
N GLU A 132 -18.13 -12.11 -26.94
CA GLU A 132 -18.30 -12.72 -28.25
C GLU A 132 -17.40 -13.96 -28.36
N THR A 133 -17.92 -15.12 -27.96
CA THR A 133 -17.43 -16.40 -28.50
C THR A 133 -18.54 -17.00 -29.33
N GLU A 134 -18.23 -17.23 -30.61
CA GLU A 134 -19.11 -17.81 -31.61
C GLU A 134 -19.83 -19.05 -31.06
N GLY A 135 -21.10 -18.90 -30.69
CA GLY A 135 -21.93 -20.00 -30.20
C GLY A 135 -23.05 -19.62 -29.22
N ARG A 136 -22.92 -18.54 -28.44
CA ARG A 136 -23.90 -18.17 -27.39
C ARG A 136 -24.77 -16.95 -27.78
N LYS A 137 -25.68 -17.12 -28.75
CA LYS A 137 -26.54 -16.07 -29.34
C LYS A 137 -27.71 -15.55 -28.46
N ASN A 138 -27.79 -15.95 -27.19
CA ASN A 138 -29.02 -15.89 -26.40
C ASN A 138 -28.78 -15.21 -25.04
N ARG A 139 -28.34 -13.95 -24.97
CA ARG A 139 -28.20 -13.19 -23.70
C ARG A 139 -28.71 -11.75 -23.83
N ILE A 140 -29.21 -11.14 -22.75
CA ILE A 140 -29.65 -9.73 -22.71
C ILE A 140 -28.49 -8.85 -23.17
N ARG A 141 -28.77 -7.87 -24.03
CA ARG A 141 -27.83 -6.83 -24.43
C ARG A 141 -28.26 -5.53 -23.77
N PRO A 142 -27.67 -5.14 -22.64
CA PRO A 142 -27.94 -3.86 -22.02
C PRO A 142 -27.33 -2.74 -22.86
N ASP A 143 -27.94 -1.56 -22.79
CA ASP A 143 -27.37 -0.34 -23.34
C ASP A 143 -26.46 0.28 -22.29
N PHE A 144 -25.18 -0.10 -22.32
CA PHE A 144 -24.21 0.35 -21.33
C PHE A 144 -23.85 1.82 -21.56
N GLN A 145 -23.93 2.62 -20.50
CA GLN A 145 -23.53 4.02 -20.51
C GLN A 145 -22.28 4.23 -19.63
N GLU A 146 -21.45 5.19 -20.00
CA GLU A 146 -20.26 5.53 -19.22
C GLU A 146 -20.69 6.28 -17.95
N ASP A 147 -20.34 5.73 -16.79
CA ASP A 147 -20.66 6.33 -15.50
C ASP A 147 -19.41 6.90 -14.83
N PRO A 148 -19.39 8.22 -14.51
CA PRO A 148 -18.26 8.85 -13.82
C PRO A 148 -17.99 8.28 -12.43
N SER A 149 -19.02 7.84 -11.71
CA SER A 149 -18.90 7.31 -10.33
C SER A 149 -18.17 5.97 -10.33
N PHE A 150 -18.42 5.14 -11.35
CA PHE A 150 -17.83 3.81 -11.48
C PHE A 150 -16.63 3.77 -12.43
N LYS A 151 -16.32 4.89 -13.11
CA LYS A 151 -15.24 5.04 -14.11
C LYS A 151 -15.31 3.97 -15.21
N ARG A 152 -16.52 3.46 -15.50
CA ARG A 152 -16.74 2.33 -16.41
C ARG A 152 -18.15 2.32 -16.99
N LEU A 153 -18.36 1.40 -17.93
CA LEU A 153 -19.65 1.14 -18.55
C LEU A 153 -20.60 0.43 -17.58
N THR A 154 -21.77 1.02 -17.34
CA THR A 154 -22.79 0.48 -16.43
C THR A 154 -24.21 0.54 -17.03
N ASP A 155 -25.09 -0.33 -16.55
CA ASP A 155 -26.53 -0.30 -16.82
C ASP A 155 -27.31 -0.42 -15.51
N TYR A 156 -28.14 0.59 -15.25
CA TYR A 156 -28.99 0.70 -14.08
C TYR A 156 -30.30 -0.10 -14.18
N ASN A 157 -30.65 -0.62 -15.35
CA ASN A 157 -31.89 -1.37 -15.54
C ASN A 157 -31.74 -2.85 -15.21
N HIS A 158 -30.54 -3.40 -15.15
CA HIS A 158 -30.28 -4.82 -14.92
C HIS A 158 -29.26 -5.03 -13.79
N THR A 159 -29.21 -6.26 -13.28
CA THR A 159 -28.14 -6.75 -12.39
C THR A 159 -27.23 -7.66 -13.19
N ALA A 160 -25.93 -7.64 -12.92
CA ALA A 160 -25.01 -8.61 -13.47
C ALA A 160 -24.82 -9.79 -12.50
N VAL A 161 -24.44 -10.95 -13.06
CA VAL A 161 -24.18 -12.16 -12.28
C VAL A 161 -22.84 -12.72 -12.71
N HIS A 162 -21.95 -12.89 -11.73
CA HIS A 162 -20.69 -13.58 -11.87
C HIS A 162 -20.84 -15.03 -11.41
N ILE A 163 -20.35 -15.96 -12.23
CA ILE A 163 -20.26 -17.38 -11.92
C ILE A 163 -18.80 -17.80 -12.12
N PRO A 164 -18.13 -18.35 -11.09
CA PRO A 164 -16.78 -18.88 -11.21
C PRO A 164 -16.65 -19.91 -12.33
N THR A 165 -15.49 -19.93 -12.99
CA THR A 165 -15.24 -20.74 -14.19
C THR A 165 -15.30 -22.25 -13.97
N ASP A 166 -15.12 -22.72 -12.74
CA ASP A 166 -15.23 -24.12 -12.34
C ASP A 166 -16.66 -24.56 -11.99
N ILE A 167 -17.60 -23.64 -11.90
CA ILE A 167 -19.00 -23.92 -11.55
C ILE A 167 -19.84 -23.97 -12.83
N TYR A 168 -20.56 -25.08 -13.01
CA TYR A 168 -21.46 -25.23 -14.14
C TYR A 168 -22.75 -24.43 -13.94
N ASP A 169 -22.98 -23.45 -14.81
CA ASP A 169 -24.13 -22.53 -14.77
C ASP A 169 -25.49 -23.21 -15.01
N GLY A 170 -25.51 -24.35 -15.71
CA GLY A 170 -26.71 -25.15 -15.94
C GLY A 170 -27.09 -26.12 -14.81
N SER A 171 -26.36 -26.09 -13.69
CA SER A 171 -26.66 -26.94 -12.53
C SER A 171 -27.97 -26.53 -11.85
N THR A 172 -28.75 -27.48 -11.35
CA THR A 172 -30.05 -27.22 -10.70
C THR A 172 -29.91 -26.31 -9.48
N ILE A 173 -28.80 -26.42 -8.73
CA ILE A 173 -28.53 -25.55 -7.58
C ILE A 173 -28.31 -24.09 -8.02
N VAL A 174 -27.53 -23.87 -9.08
CA VAL A 174 -27.23 -22.54 -9.63
C VAL A 174 -28.48 -21.92 -10.25
N LEU A 175 -29.27 -22.71 -10.99
CA LEU A 175 -30.52 -22.23 -11.60
C LEU A 175 -31.56 -21.80 -10.56
N ASN A 176 -31.68 -22.53 -9.45
CA ASN A 176 -32.54 -22.11 -8.35
C ASN A 176 -32.03 -20.82 -7.71
N GLU A 177 -30.72 -20.68 -7.47
CA GLU A 177 -30.11 -19.45 -6.96
C GLU A 177 -30.38 -18.25 -7.88
N LEU A 178 -30.17 -18.40 -9.18
CA LEU A 178 -30.48 -17.38 -10.18
C LEU A 178 -31.95 -16.94 -10.17
N THR A 179 -32.86 -17.88 -9.88
CA THR A 179 -34.30 -17.63 -9.90
C THR A 179 -34.75 -16.77 -8.72
N TRP A 180 -34.37 -17.12 -7.49
CA TRP A 180 -34.81 -16.35 -6.31
C TRP A 180 -34.03 -15.05 -6.13
N THR A 181 -32.75 -15.01 -6.51
CA THR A 181 -31.93 -13.79 -6.41
C THR A 181 -32.32 -12.71 -7.40
N GLU A 182 -33.10 -13.02 -8.44
CA GLU A 182 -33.63 -12.03 -9.39
C GLU A 182 -34.51 -10.98 -8.70
N GLU A 183 -35.24 -11.36 -7.66
CA GLU A 183 -36.13 -10.48 -6.91
C GLU A 183 -35.37 -9.37 -6.15
N LEU A 184 -34.07 -9.58 -5.89
CA LEU A 184 -33.21 -8.57 -5.24
C LEU A 184 -33.00 -7.32 -6.11
N LYS A 185 -33.18 -7.44 -7.43
CA LYS A 185 -33.07 -6.32 -8.39
C LYS A 185 -33.86 -5.10 -7.95
N GLU A 186 -35.10 -5.29 -7.50
CA GLU A 186 -35.98 -4.19 -7.09
C GLU A 186 -35.50 -3.49 -5.83
N VAL A 187 -34.86 -4.24 -4.91
CA VAL A 187 -34.30 -3.69 -3.68
C VAL A 187 -33.00 -2.94 -3.97
N PHE A 188 -32.13 -3.50 -4.83
CA PHE A 188 -30.90 -2.83 -5.27
C PHE A 188 -31.19 -1.47 -5.93
N ARG A 189 -32.21 -1.44 -6.80
CA ARG A 189 -32.65 -0.20 -7.46
C ARG A 189 -33.16 0.82 -6.44
N LYS A 190 -34.06 0.42 -5.53
CA LYS A 190 -34.59 1.31 -4.48
C LYS A 190 -33.50 1.90 -3.60
N ASN A 191 -32.50 1.11 -3.22
CA ASN A 191 -31.38 1.61 -2.41
C ASN A 191 -30.59 2.71 -3.13
N ARG A 192 -30.41 2.60 -4.44
CA ARG A 192 -29.73 3.63 -5.26
C ARG A 192 -30.63 4.84 -5.53
N GLU A 193 -31.95 4.64 -5.65
CA GLU A 193 -32.92 5.74 -5.70
C GLU A 193 -32.95 6.54 -4.39
N ASP A 194 -32.87 5.85 -3.24
CA ASP A 194 -32.75 6.44 -1.91
C ASP A 194 -31.40 7.16 -1.74
N ASP A 195 -30.31 6.60 -2.27
CA ASP A 195 -28.96 7.17 -2.20
C ASP A 195 -28.17 7.06 -3.53
N PRO A 196 -28.10 8.15 -4.32
CA PRO A 196 -27.35 8.21 -5.58
C PRO A 196 -25.83 8.14 -5.44
N THR A 197 -25.27 8.09 -4.23
CA THR A 197 -23.82 7.96 -3.99
C THR A 197 -23.39 6.51 -3.72
N LEU A 198 -24.34 5.57 -3.67
CA LEU A 198 -24.09 4.17 -3.32
C LEU A 198 -23.38 3.40 -4.46
N LEU A 199 -22.20 2.86 -4.21
CA LEU A 199 -21.39 2.12 -5.18
C LEU A 199 -21.94 0.68 -5.40
N TRP A 200 -21.07 -0.32 -5.57
CA TRP A 200 -21.50 -1.69 -5.83
C TRP A 200 -22.32 -2.23 -4.67
N GLN A 201 -23.46 -2.81 -5.02
CA GLN A 201 -24.25 -3.66 -4.13
C GLN A 201 -24.10 -5.09 -4.61
N VAL A 202 -23.64 -5.98 -3.72
CA VAL A 202 -23.29 -7.38 -4.05
C VAL A 202 -24.01 -8.33 -3.11
N PHE A 203 -24.57 -9.40 -3.68
CA PHE A 203 -24.91 -10.62 -2.94
C PHE A 203 -23.96 -11.74 -3.37
N GLY A 204 -23.12 -12.21 -2.45
CA GLY A 204 -22.33 -13.42 -2.63
C GLY A 204 -23.06 -14.62 -2.06
N SER A 205 -23.44 -15.59 -2.90
CA SER A 205 -24.09 -16.83 -2.49
C SER A 205 -23.07 -17.85 -1.97
N ALA A 206 -23.49 -18.68 -1.01
CA ALA A 206 -22.70 -19.83 -0.54
C ALA A 206 -22.39 -20.85 -1.66
N THR A 207 -23.15 -20.80 -2.76
CA THR A 207 -22.90 -21.61 -3.95
C THR A 207 -21.72 -21.13 -4.80
N GLY A 208 -21.20 -19.93 -4.55
CA GLY A 208 -20.11 -19.30 -5.33
C GLY A 208 -20.59 -18.28 -6.36
N LEU A 209 -21.90 -18.16 -6.60
CA LEU A 209 -22.50 -17.14 -7.47
C LEU A 209 -22.45 -15.76 -6.79
N ALA A 210 -22.11 -14.72 -7.54
CA ALA A 210 -22.23 -13.33 -7.07
C ALA A 210 -23.15 -12.52 -7.97
N ARG A 211 -24.14 -11.83 -7.41
CA ARG A 211 -25.02 -10.91 -8.14
C ARG A 211 -24.72 -9.49 -7.70
N TYR A 212 -24.52 -8.59 -8.65
CA TYR A 212 -24.16 -7.19 -8.36
C TYR A 212 -24.96 -6.18 -9.18
N TYR A 213 -25.08 -4.98 -8.62
CA TYR A 213 -25.80 -3.84 -9.19
C TYR A 213 -24.99 -2.53 -9.05
N PRO A 214 -24.98 -1.65 -10.08
CA PRO A 214 -25.57 -1.81 -11.41
C PRO A 214 -24.89 -2.90 -12.26
N ALA A 215 -25.48 -3.29 -13.38
CA ALA A 215 -24.85 -4.26 -14.27
C ALA A 215 -23.65 -3.64 -14.99
N SER A 216 -22.52 -4.34 -15.03
CA SER A 216 -21.31 -3.91 -15.73
C SER A 216 -20.57 -5.13 -16.28
N PRO A 217 -19.90 -5.05 -17.45
CA PRO A 217 -19.07 -6.15 -17.95
C PRO A 217 -17.97 -6.48 -16.94
N TRP A 218 -17.79 -7.78 -16.69
CA TRP A 218 -16.84 -8.28 -15.68
C TRP A 218 -15.38 -8.01 -16.08
N MET A 219 -15.00 -8.39 -17.29
CA MET A 219 -13.66 -8.15 -17.84
C MET A 219 -13.74 -7.14 -18.98
N ASP A 220 -12.83 -6.17 -19.00
CA ASP A 220 -12.66 -5.27 -20.14
C ASP A 220 -12.01 -6.06 -21.29
N ALA A 221 -12.81 -6.46 -22.28
CA ALA A 221 -12.33 -7.25 -23.43
C ALA A 221 -11.17 -6.56 -24.18
N ARG A 222 -11.04 -5.23 -24.04
CA ARG A 222 -9.94 -4.42 -24.59
C ARG A 222 -8.59 -4.64 -23.90
N LYS A 223 -8.57 -5.01 -22.60
CA LYS A 223 -7.36 -5.11 -21.78
C LYS A 223 -6.89 -6.55 -21.56
N THR A 224 -7.79 -7.52 -21.52
CA THR A 224 -7.47 -8.89 -21.08
C THR A 224 -8.08 -10.00 -21.96
N PRO A 225 -7.65 -10.13 -23.23
CA PRO A 225 -8.22 -11.14 -24.14
C PRO A 225 -7.82 -12.59 -23.80
N SER A 226 -6.78 -12.83 -22.99
CA SER A 226 -6.23 -14.18 -22.71
C SER A 226 -6.13 -14.58 -21.23
N LYS A 227 -6.55 -13.72 -20.29
CA LYS A 227 -6.46 -14.01 -18.85
C LYS A 227 -7.71 -14.77 -18.38
N ILE A 228 -7.51 -15.99 -17.87
CA ILE A 228 -8.59 -16.79 -17.28
C ILE A 228 -9.02 -16.15 -15.96
N ASP A 229 -10.33 -16.00 -15.77
CA ASP A 229 -10.91 -15.52 -14.53
C ASP A 229 -10.86 -16.60 -13.44
N LEU A 230 -10.16 -16.32 -12.36
CA LEU A 230 -10.01 -17.15 -11.17
C LEU A 230 -10.79 -16.60 -9.97
N TYR A 231 -11.66 -15.62 -10.17
CA TYR A 231 -12.48 -15.03 -9.12
C TYR A 231 -13.47 -16.06 -8.55
N ASP A 232 -13.50 -16.17 -7.22
CA ASP A 232 -14.56 -16.82 -6.46
C ASP A 232 -14.95 -15.88 -5.33
N VAL A 233 -16.26 -15.65 -5.17
CA VAL A 233 -16.80 -14.73 -4.17
C VAL A 233 -16.49 -15.18 -2.75
N ARG A 234 -16.45 -16.50 -2.52
CA ARG A 234 -16.27 -17.10 -1.19
C ARG A 234 -14.86 -16.94 -0.64
N ARG A 235 -13.90 -16.63 -1.52
CA ARG A 235 -12.50 -16.38 -1.17
C ARG A 235 -12.23 -14.91 -0.86
N ARG A 236 -13.23 -14.04 -1.03
CA ARG A 236 -13.03 -12.61 -0.83
C ARG A 236 -12.97 -12.30 0.66
N PRO A 237 -12.05 -11.42 1.11
CA PRO A 237 -11.96 -11.03 2.51
C PRO A 237 -13.31 -10.60 3.10
N TRP A 238 -14.10 -9.83 2.34
CA TRP A 238 -15.43 -9.41 2.76
C TRP A 238 -16.41 -10.56 2.97
N TYR A 239 -16.35 -11.61 2.13
CA TYR A 239 -17.21 -12.77 2.31
C TYR A 239 -16.79 -13.57 3.54
N ILE A 240 -15.48 -13.80 3.71
CA ILE A 240 -14.93 -14.60 4.82
C ILE A 240 -15.28 -13.97 6.17
N GLN A 241 -15.10 -12.65 6.30
CA GLN A 241 -15.39 -11.90 7.52
C GLN A 241 -16.88 -11.95 7.86
N GLY A 242 -17.77 -11.79 6.87
CA GLY A 242 -19.21 -11.90 7.08
C GLY A 242 -19.72 -13.34 7.29
N ALA A 243 -18.98 -14.36 6.86
CA ALA A 243 -19.42 -15.76 6.91
C ALA A 243 -19.11 -16.47 8.25
N ALA A 244 -18.06 -16.06 8.97
CA ALA A 244 -17.65 -16.69 10.21
C ALA A 244 -16.93 -15.72 11.15
N SER A 245 -17.00 -15.98 12.46
CA SER A 245 -16.25 -15.24 13.46
C SER A 245 -14.74 -15.62 13.47
N PRO A 246 -13.86 -14.75 14.00
CA PRO A 246 -12.42 -14.97 14.04
C PRO A 246 -12.02 -16.33 14.63
N LYS A 247 -10.87 -16.87 14.23
CA LYS A 247 -10.44 -18.22 14.63
C LYS A 247 -8.97 -18.35 14.99
N ASP A 248 -8.72 -19.16 16.02
CA ASP A 248 -7.41 -19.70 16.37
C ASP A 248 -7.26 -21.08 15.70
N MET A 249 -6.52 -21.12 14.60
CA MET A 249 -6.36 -22.29 13.75
C MET A 249 -4.98 -22.91 13.88
N LEU A 250 -4.91 -24.21 14.18
CA LEU A 250 -3.67 -24.96 14.09
C LEU A 250 -3.72 -25.99 12.96
N ILE A 251 -2.77 -25.89 12.03
CA ILE A 251 -2.66 -26.83 10.92
C ILE A 251 -1.64 -27.90 11.29
N LEU A 252 -2.09 -29.15 11.35
CA LEU A 252 -1.27 -30.35 11.52
C LEU A 252 -1.03 -30.99 10.16
N VAL A 253 0.23 -31.12 9.78
CA VAL A 253 0.68 -31.75 8.53
C VAL A 253 1.36 -33.08 8.85
N ASP A 254 0.78 -34.17 8.35
CA ASP A 254 1.45 -35.47 8.38
C ASP A 254 2.66 -35.44 7.44
N ALA A 255 3.86 -35.67 8.00
CA ALA A 255 5.12 -35.73 7.29
C ALA A 255 5.76 -37.13 7.36
N SER A 256 4.95 -38.16 7.55
CA SER A 256 5.37 -39.56 7.50
C SER A 256 5.82 -40.01 6.10
N GLY A 257 6.45 -41.18 6.01
CA GLY A 257 6.91 -41.72 4.73
C GLY A 257 5.77 -42.04 3.74
N SER A 258 4.55 -42.29 4.21
CA SER A 258 3.41 -42.69 3.36
C SER A 258 2.95 -41.55 2.45
N VAL A 259 2.97 -40.31 2.94
CA VAL A 259 2.56 -39.14 2.17
C VAL A 259 3.58 -38.71 1.11
N SER A 260 4.76 -39.34 1.04
CA SER A 260 5.80 -38.95 0.08
C SER A 260 5.33 -39.05 -1.39
N GLY A 261 5.76 -38.09 -2.23
CA GLY A 261 5.37 -38.03 -3.64
C GLY A 261 4.20 -37.06 -3.92
N LEU A 262 3.19 -37.52 -4.67
CA LEU A 262 2.06 -36.68 -5.10
C LEU A 262 1.24 -36.15 -3.93
N THR A 263 1.01 -36.98 -2.90
CA THR A 263 0.20 -36.60 -1.75
C THR A 263 0.81 -35.43 -0.98
N LEU A 264 2.11 -35.47 -0.67
CA LEU A 264 2.80 -34.36 -0.03
C LEU A 264 2.73 -33.08 -0.87
N LYS A 265 2.86 -33.18 -2.21
CA LYS A 265 2.69 -32.04 -3.10
C LYS A 265 1.28 -31.44 -2.98
N LEU A 266 0.24 -32.28 -2.98
CA LEU A 266 -1.15 -31.85 -2.79
C LEU A 266 -1.37 -31.24 -1.40
N ILE A 267 -0.78 -31.80 -0.34
CA ILE A 267 -0.87 -31.27 1.02
C ILE A 267 -0.23 -29.87 1.08
N ARG A 268 0.98 -29.69 0.54
CA ARG A 268 1.65 -28.38 0.52
C ARG A 268 0.78 -27.33 -0.17
N THR A 269 0.24 -27.65 -1.35
CA THR A 269 -0.67 -26.74 -2.06
C THR A 269 -1.96 -26.50 -1.27
N SER A 270 -2.54 -27.52 -0.64
CA SER A 270 -3.77 -27.38 0.14
C SER A 270 -3.60 -26.50 1.37
N VAL A 271 -2.47 -26.63 2.07
CA VAL A 271 -2.15 -25.77 3.21
C VAL A 271 -1.89 -24.34 2.76
N SER A 272 -1.19 -24.12 1.64
CA SER A 272 -1.02 -22.78 1.07
C SER A 272 -2.37 -22.13 0.71
N GLU A 273 -3.27 -22.86 0.04
CA GLU A 273 -4.62 -22.36 -0.29
C GLU A 273 -5.48 -22.13 0.96
N MET A 274 -5.32 -22.96 2.00
CA MET A 274 -6.01 -22.79 3.28
C MET A 274 -5.58 -21.50 3.99
N LEU A 275 -4.29 -21.17 3.96
CA LEU A 275 -3.78 -19.92 4.52
C LEU A 275 -4.37 -18.68 3.82
N GLU A 276 -4.76 -18.77 2.54
CA GLU A 276 -5.45 -17.66 1.85
C GLU A 276 -6.86 -17.38 2.41
N THR A 277 -7.46 -18.34 3.12
CA THR A 277 -8.80 -18.17 3.72
C THR A 277 -8.76 -17.46 5.08
N LEU A 278 -7.58 -17.08 5.55
CA LEU A 278 -7.39 -16.43 6.85
C LEU A 278 -7.29 -14.92 6.70
N SER A 279 -8.02 -14.21 7.56
CA SER A 279 -7.97 -12.76 7.71
C SER A 279 -7.00 -12.33 8.80
N ASP A 280 -6.73 -11.02 8.92
CA ASP A 280 -5.81 -10.47 9.91
C ASP A 280 -6.31 -10.64 11.36
N ASP A 281 -7.61 -10.85 11.60
CA ASP A 281 -8.15 -11.16 12.94
C ASP A 281 -7.95 -12.62 13.34
N ASP A 282 -7.58 -13.48 12.39
CA ASP A 282 -7.31 -14.89 12.63
C ASP A 282 -5.88 -15.14 13.11
N TYR A 283 -5.72 -16.22 13.87
CA TYR A 283 -4.46 -16.67 14.40
C TYR A 283 -4.12 -18.05 13.89
N VAL A 284 -2.89 -18.25 13.42
CA VAL A 284 -2.47 -19.51 12.81
C VAL A 284 -1.06 -19.93 13.20
N ASN A 285 -0.85 -21.24 13.25
CA ASN A 285 0.49 -21.84 13.17
C ASN A 285 0.41 -23.18 12.41
N VAL A 286 1.52 -23.57 11.79
CA VAL A 286 1.63 -24.80 11.00
C VAL A 286 2.68 -25.72 11.61
N VAL A 287 2.25 -26.92 11.99
CA VAL A 287 3.07 -27.91 12.67
C VAL A 287 3.14 -29.17 11.82
N SER A 288 4.35 -29.68 11.61
CA SER A 288 4.56 -30.97 10.96
C SER A 288 4.86 -32.05 11.98
N PHE A 289 4.36 -33.26 11.76
CA PHE A 289 4.62 -34.38 12.66
C PHE A 289 4.91 -35.68 11.90
N ASN A 290 5.79 -36.47 12.49
CA ASN A 290 6.08 -37.85 12.12
C ASN A 290 6.29 -38.65 13.42
N THR A 291 7.49 -39.15 13.71
CA THR A 291 7.85 -39.70 15.03
C THR A 291 8.12 -38.62 16.07
N LEU A 292 8.44 -37.41 15.60
CA LEU A 292 8.65 -36.19 16.38
C LEU A 292 7.71 -35.10 15.84
N VAL A 293 7.41 -34.13 16.69
CA VAL A 293 6.63 -32.94 16.30
C VAL A 293 7.59 -31.78 16.14
N LYS A 294 7.47 -31.04 15.02
CA LYS A 294 8.29 -29.86 14.73
C LYS A 294 7.41 -28.72 14.24
N ASN A 295 7.68 -27.53 14.74
CA ASN A 295 7.14 -26.30 14.15
C ASN A 295 7.75 -26.14 12.76
N THR A 296 6.93 -25.80 11.77
CA THR A 296 7.37 -25.71 10.37
C THR A 296 8.20 -24.46 10.13
N ALA A 297 7.77 -23.35 10.71
CA ALA A 297 8.46 -22.07 10.69
C ALA A 297 9.12 -21.79 12.05
N CYS A 298 9.74 -20.61 12.18
CA CYS A 298 10.32 -20.11 13.44
C CYS A 298 9.30 -19.85 14.56
N PHE A 299 7.99 -19.96 14.28
CA PHE A 299 6.95 -19.63 15.23
C PHE A 299 6.67 -20.77 16.22
N ASP A 300 6.94 -20.51 17.50
CA ASP A 300 6.64 -21.44 18.59
C ASP A 300 5.22 -21.32 19.17
N ARG A 301 4.41 -20.41 18.62
CA ARG A 301 3.05 -20.09 19.07
C ARG A 301 2.15 -19.71 17.90
N LEU A 302 0.86 -19.55 18.17
CA LEU A 302 -0.07 -18.98 17.20
C LEU A 302 0.29 -17.51 16.93
N VAL A 303 0.39 -17.16 15.65
CA VAL A 303 0.69 -15.81 15.19
C VAL A 303 -0.48 -15.25 14.40
N GLN A 304 -0.58 -13.93 14.34
CA GLN A 304 -1.59 -13.27 13.52
C GLN A 304 -1.40 -13.68 12.05
N ALA A 305 -2.49 -13.99 11.36
CA ALA A 305 -2.48 -14.41 9.96
C ALA A 305 -2.37 -13.21 8.99
N ASN A 306 -1.45 -12.28 9.28
CA ASN A 306 -1.15 -11.15 8.42
C ASN A 306 -0.40 -11.58 7.14
N VAL A 307 -0.32 -10.70 6.15
CA VAL A 307 0.31 -11.00 4.84
C VAL A 307 1.75 -11.53 5.00
N ARG A 308 2.55 -10.94 5.91
CA ARG A 308 3.96 -11.31 6.16
C ARG A 308 4.11 -12.70 6.76
N ASN A 309 3.38 -12.98 7.85
CA ASN A 309 3.41 -14.26 8.55
C ASN A 309 2.85 -15.39 7.67
N LYS A 310 1.79 -15.12 6.89
CA LYS A 310 1.25 -16.08 5.93
C LYS A 310 2.27 -16.43 4.86
N LYS A 311 3.01 -15.45 4.33
CA LYS A 311 4.09 -15.68 3.36
C LYS A 311 5.16 -16.60 3.94
N LEU A 312 5.67 -16.29 5.14
CA LEU A 312 6.67 -17.13 5.81
C LEU A 312 6.18 -18.56 6.07
N LEU A 313 4.93 -18.72 6.50
CA LEU A 313 4.32 -20.03 6.70
C LEU A 313 4.17 -20.81 5.38
N LYS A 314 3.77 -20.15 4.28
CA LYS A 314 3.67 -20.76 2.95
C LYS A 314 5.04 -21.26 2.49
N ASP A 315 6.09 -20.45 2.63
CA ASP A 315 7.46 -20.81 2.22
C ASP A 315 8.01 -21.97 3.06
N ALA A 316 7.78 -21.94 4.38
CA ALA A 316 8.18 -23.03 5.26
C ALA A 316 7.45 -24.34 4.94
N VAL A 317 6.16 -24.28 4.57
CA VAL A 317 5.37 -25.44 4.13
C VAL A 317 5.92 -26.07 2.86
N GLN A 318 6.40 -25.28 1.89
CA GLN A 318 6.99 -25.81 0.67
C GLN A 318 8.25 -26.64 0.93
N ASN A 319 8.98 -26.35 2.02
CA ASN A 319 10.22 -27.01 2.41
C ASN A 319 10.03 -28.30 3.25
N ILE A 320 8.80 -28.67 3.64
CA ILE A 320 8.53 -29.87 4.44
C ILE A 320 8.98 -31.14 3.70
N SER A 321 9.74 -32.03 4.33
CA SER A 321 10.11 -33.33 3.75
C SER A 321 9.49 -34.51 4.49
N ALA A 322 8.93 -35.47 3.75
CA ALA A 322 8.26 -36.65 4.28
C ALA A 322 9.26 -37.77 4.66
N LYS A 323 9.32 -38.12 5.95
CA LYS A 323 10.18 -39.19 6.50
C LYS A 323 9.60 -39.74 7.81
N GLY A 324 9.80 -41.03 8.09
CA GLY A 324 9.44 -41.64 9.37
C GLY A 324 8.02 -42.23 9.41
N ILE A 325 7.54 -42.54 10.61
CA ILE A 325 6.24 -43.17 10.89
C ILE A 325 5.28 -42.12 11.46
N THR A 326 3.98 -42.27 11.22
CA THR A 326 2.92 -41.40 11.75
C THR A 326 2.63 -41.66 13.23
N ASP A 327 2.65 -40.62 14.06
CA ASP A 327 2.24 -40.67 15.48
C ASP A 327 1.21 -39.55 15.77
N TYR A 328 -0.08 -39.90 15.66
CA TYR A 328 -1.18 -38.96 15.90
C TYR A 328 -1.25 -38.49 17.35
N THR A 329 -0.87 -39.34 18.30
CA THR A 329 -0.94 -39.06 19.73
C THR A 329 -0.06 -37.86 20.08
N LYS A 330 1.20 -37.85 19.62
CA LYS A 330 2.11 -36.71 19.84
C LYS A 330 1.67 -35.45 19.10
N GLY A 331 1.21 -35.60 17.86
CA GLY A 331 0.73 -34.47 17.05
C GLY A 331 -0.42 -33.73 17.74
N PHE A 332 -1.46 -34.46 18.18
CA PHE A 332 -2.58 -33.86 18.89
C PHE A 332 -2.21 -33.35 20.29
N GLU A 333 -1.34 -34.04 21.03
CA GLU A 333 -0.89 -33.54 22.33
C GLU A 333 -0.19 -32.18 22.21
N PHE A 334 0.69 -32.01 21.22
CA PHE A 334 1.32 -30.73 20.94
C PHE A 334 0.28 -29.67 20.54
N ALA A 335 -0.68 -30.04 19.69
CA ALA A 335 -1.72 -29.15 19.22
C ALA A 335 -2.57 -28.58 20.36
N PHE A 336 -3.01 -29.42 21.30
CA PHE A 336 -3.78 -28.97 22.45
C PHE A 336 -2.95 -28.09 23.39
N LYS A 337 -1.66 -28.40 23.59
CA LYS A 337 -0.76 -27.54 24.38
C LYS A 337 -0.65 -26.14 23.77
N GLN A 338 -0.45 -26.06 22.45
CA GLN A 338 -0.43 -24.79 21.71
C GLN A 338 -1.75 -24.01 21.87
N LEU A 339 -2.89 -24.67 21.67
CA LEU A 339 -4.20 -24.04 21.81
C LEU A 339 -4.60 -23.71 23.25
N SER A 340 -3.90 -24.23 24.25
CA SER A 340 -4.13 -23.92 25.66
C SER A 340 -3.28 -22.76 26.19
N ALA A 341 -2.28 -22.30 25.44
CA ALA A 341 -1.39 -21.22 25.87
C ALA A 341 -2.16 -19.88 26.00
N THR A 342 -2.04 -19.23 27.16
CA THR A 342 -2.72 -17.97 27.51
C THR A 342 -1.80 -16.74 27.45
N ASN A 343 -0.48 -16.93 27.42
CA ASN A 343 0.50 -15.83 27.56
C ASN A 343 0.75 -15.06 26.26
N VAL A 344 -0.10 -15.23 25.24
CA VAL A 344 0.12 -14.71 23.88
C VAL A 344 -1.16 -14.04 23.40
N SER A 345 -1.03 -12.98 22.59
CA SER A 345 -2.16 -12.40 21.85
C SER A 345 -2.79 -13.45 20.95
N ARG A 346 -4.13 -13.54 20.95
CA ARG A 346 -4.93 -14.55 20.23
C ARG A 346 -6.27 -13.96 19.78
N ALA A 347 -6.98 -14.68 18.92
CA ALA A 347 -8.39 -14.37 18.64
C ALA A 347 -9.30 -14.81 19.80
N ASN A 348 -8.96 -15.93 20.45
CA ASN A 348 -9.71 -16.52 21.57
C ASN A 348 -11.22 -16.73 21.29
N CYS A 349 -11.55 -16.98 20.03
CA CYS A 349 -12.89 -17.26 19.55
C CYS A 349 -12.98 -18.74 19.10
N ASN A 350 -13.15 -19.03 17.81
CA ASN A 350 -13.20 -20.40 17.32
C ASN A 350 -11.84 -21.10 17.45
N LYS A 351 -11.73 -22.16 18.26
CA LYS A 351 -10.50 -22.97 18.39
C LYS A 351 -10.59 -24.20 17.51
N ILE A 352 -9.72 -24.29 16.51
CA ILE A 352 -9.78 -25.34 15.49
C ILE A 352 -8.43 -26.00 15.24
N ILE A 353 -8.46 -27.31 15.02
CA ILE A 353 -7.31 -28.10 14.56
C ILE A 353 -7.69 -28.69 13.20
N MET A 354 -6.82 -28.52 12.21
CA MET A 354 -6.98 -29.11 10.88
C MET A 354 -5.84 -30.08 10.60
N LEU A 355 -6.16 -31.35 10.37
CA LEU A 355 -5.20 -32.41 10.09
C LEU A 355 -5.20 -32.76 8.59
N PHE A 356 -4.05 -32.68 7.94
CA PHE A 356 -3.82 -33.13 6.57
C PHE A 356 -3.01 -34.42 6.57
N THR A 357 -3.57 -35.51 6.02
CA THR A 357 -2.95 -36.84 5.98
C THR A 357 -3.48 -37.66 4.80
N ASP A 358 -2.82 -38.76 4.47
CA ASP A 358 -3.27 -39.78 3.51
C ASP A 358 -4.07 -40.92 4.17
N GLY A 359 -4.38 -40.83 5.47
CA GLY A 359 -5.16 -41.85 6.17
C GLY A 359 -4.53 -42.26 7.49
N GLY A 360 -5.19 -43.14 8.24
CA GLY A 360 -4.64 -43.54 9.54
C GLY A 360 -5.29 -44.79 10.08
N GLU A 361 -4.49 -45.64 10.73
CA GLU A 361 -5.00 -46.83 11.41
C GLU A 361 -5.41 -46.54 12.87
N GLU A 362 -4.82 -45.52 13.50
CA GLU A 362 -5.06 -45.14 14.90
C GLU A 362 -6.03 -43.95 15.03
N ARG A 363 -6.87 -43.96 16.09
CA ARG A 363 -7.89 -42.94 16.39
C ARG A 363 -7.48 -41.92 17.47
N ALA A 364 -6.32 -42.06 18.09
CA ALA A 364 -5.82 -41.22 19.19
C ALA A 364 -6.87 -40.89 20.29
N GLN A 365 -7.78 -41.83 20.56
CA GLN A 365 -8.98 -41.61 21.39
C GLN A 365 -8.63 -41.12 22.81
N ALA A 366 -7.59 -41.66 23.42
CA ALA A 366 -7.16 -41.30 24.77
C ALA A 366 -6.77 -39.81 24.89
N ILE A 367 -6.18 -39.22 23.86
CA ILE A 367 -5.79 -37.80 23.86
C ILE A 367 -7.03 -36.91 23.68
N LEU A 368 -7.93 -37.29 22.77
CA LEU A 368 -9.16 -36.53 22.51
C LEU A 368 -10.08 -36.50 23.73
N GLU A 369 -10.24 -37.63 24.43
CA GLU A 369 -11.02 -37.70 25.67
C GLU A 369 -10.36 -36.91 26.81
N LYS A 370 -9.02 -36.88 26.88
CA LYS A 370 -8.30 -36.16 27.93
C LYS A 370 -8.35 -34.63 27.75
N TYR A 371 -8.09 -34.14 26.54
CA TYR A 371 -7.93 -32.70 26.28
C TYR A 371 -9.19 -32.01 25.76
N ASN A 372 -10.12 -32.73 25.14
CA ASN A 372 -11.30 -32.16 24.48
C ASN A 372 -12.61 -32.89 24.85
N ALA A 373 -12.77 -33.32 26.12
CA ALA A 373 -14.00 -33.94 26.60
C ALA A 373 -15.25 -33.06 26.37
N ASP A 374 -15.12 -31.76 26.61
CA ASP A 374 -16.18 -30.76 26.43
C ASP A 374 -16.42 -30.37 24.97
N LYS A 375 -15.58 -30.86 24.04
CA LYS A 375 -15.63 -30.57 22.60
C LYS A 375 -15.58 -29.07 22.27
N LYS A 376 -14.77 -28.32 23.01
CA LYS A 376 -14.53 -26.88 22.79
C LYS A 376 -13.69 -26.65 21.53
N VAL A 377 -12.77 -27.56 21.24
CA VAL A 377 -11.93 -27.51 20.03
C VAL A 377 -12.60 -28.32 18.94
N ARG A 378 -12.73 -27.75 17.74
CA ARG A 378 -13.23 -28.47 16.57
C ARG A 378 -12.08 -29.09 15.78
N ILE A 379 -12.25 -30.33 15.33
CA ILE A 379 -11.20 -31.05 14.59
C ILE A 379 -11.69 -31.34 13.18
N PHE A 380 -10.98 -30.83 12.19
CA PHE A 380 -11.20 -31.11 10.78
C PHE A 380 -10.11 -32.04 10.27
N THR A 381 -10.48 -33.02 9.44
CA THR A 381 -9.53 -33.99 8.89
C THR A 381 -9.66 -34.03 7.37
N PHE A 382 -8.53 -33.90 6.68
CA PHE A 382 -8.41 -33.90 5.23
C PHE A 382 -7.66 -35.16 4.79
N SER A 383 -8.33 -35.99 4.00
CA SER A 383 -7.74 -37.13 3.30
C SER A 383 -7.24 -36.65 1.95
N VAL A 384 -5.93 -36.64 1.73
CA VAL A 384 -5.32 -36.03 0.54
C VAL A 384 -4.67 -37.07 -0.36
N GLY A 385 -4.89 -36.93 -1.66
CA GLY A 385 -4.35 -37.80 -2.70
C GLY A 385 -5.18 -39.06 -2.94
N GLN A 386 -4.82 -39.79 -3.97
CA GLN A 386 -5.39 -41.11 -4.25
C GLN A 386 -4.53 -42.16 -3.54
N HIS A 387 -5.09 -42.77 -2.50
CA HIS A 387 -4.43 -43.77 -1.68
C HIS A 387 -5.41 -44.87 -1.25
N ASN A 388 -4.85 -45.99 -0.81
CA ASN A 388 -5.62 -47.15 -0.34
C ASN A 388 -5.66 -47.27 1.20
N TYR A 389 -5.10 -46.31 1.93
CA TYR A 389 -5.15 -46.30 3.39
C TYR A 389 -6.57 -46.09 3.93
N ASP A 390 -6.84 -46.60 5.14
CA ASP A 390 -8.14 -46.48 5.78
C ASP A 390 -8.44 -45.04 6.19
N LYS A 391 -9.63 -44.56 5.79
CA LYS A 391 -10.15 -43.24 6.10
C LYS A 391 -11.07 -43.25 7.33
N GLY A 392 -11.48 -44.44 7.79
CA GLY A 392 -12.42 -44.60 8.89
C GLY A 392 -11.98 -43.92 10.20
N PRO A 393 -10.72 -44.08 10.64
CA PRO A 393 -10.21 -43.43 11.86
C PRO A 393 -10.22 -41.90 11.80
N ILE A 394 -9.75 -41.31 10.71
CA ILE A 394 -9.73 -39.84 10.55
C ILE A 394 -11.15 -39.26 10.45
N GLN A 395 -12.06 -39.96 9.76
CA GLN A 395 -13.48 -39.59 9.72
C GLN A 395 -14.10 -39.62 11.13
N TRP A 396 -13.78 -40.65 11.93
CA TRP A 396 -14.24 -40.74 13.32
C TRP A 396 -13.72 -39.59 14.19
N MET A 397 -12.46 -39.17 14.01
CA MET A 397 -11.88 -38.04 14.74
C MET A 397 -12.61 -36.73 14.44
N ALA A 398 -12.88 -36.42 13.18
CA ALA A 398 -13.65 -35.23 12.80
C ALA A 398 -15.07 -35.25 13.39
N CYS A 399 -15.74 -36.39 13.27
CA CYS A 399 -17.12 -36.56 13.72
C CYS A 399 -17.31 -36.49 15.24
N SER A 400 -16.36 -37.03 15.99
CA SER A 400 -16.43 -37.02 17.46
C SER A 400 -16.26 -35.61 18.04
N ASN A 401 -15.55 -34.73 17.32
CA ASN A 401 -15.14 -33.38 17.76
C ASN A 401 -15.87 -32.25 17.02
N LYS A 402 -17.13 -32.46 16.59
CA LYS A 402 -17.98 -31.43 15.95
C LYS A 402 -17.33 -30.72 14.73
N GLY A 403 -16.40 -31.38 14.04
CA GLY A 403 -15.79 -30.86 12.83
C GLY A 403 -16.37 -31.49 11.57
N TYR A 404 -15.53 -31.59 10.53
CA TYR A 404 -15.91 -32.13 9.23
C TYR A 404 -14.76 -32.89 8.56
N PHE A 405 -15.13 -33.81 7.67
CA PHE A 405 -14.22 -34.64 6.91
C PHE A 405 -14.23 -34.20 5.44
N TYR A 406 -13.05 -33.97 4.88
CA TYR A 406 -12.87 -33.55 3.49
C TYR A 406 -11.94 -34.51 2.74
N GLU A 407 -12.20 -34.70 1.45
CA GLU A 407 -11.37 -35.51 0.57
C GLU A 407 -10.84 -34.66 -0.59
N ILE A 408 -9.51 -34.66 -0.77
CA ILE A 408 -8.82 -33.88 -1.80
C ILE A 408 -8.05 -34.84 -2.72
N PRO A 409 -8.68 -35.36 -3.78
CA PRO A 409 -8.04 -36.31 -4.69
C PRO A 409 -7.08 -35.65 -5.69
N SER A 410 -7.26 -34.36 -5.99
CA SER A 410 -6.54 -33.65 -7.05
C SER A 410 -6.45 -32.14 -6.78
N ILE A 411 -5.64 -31.44 -7.57
CA ILE A 411 -5.43 -29.99 -7.45
C ILE A 411 -6.74 -29.20 -7.65
N GLY A 412 -7.57 -29.60 -8.63
CA GLY A 412 -8.86 -28.93 -8.88
C GLY A 412 -9.85 -29.03 -7.71
N ALA A 413 -9.71 -30.05 -6.86
CA ALA A 413 -10.54 -30.22 -5.67
C ALA A 413 -10.05 -29.41 -4.46
N ILE A 414 -8.80 -28.91 -4.48
CA ILE A 414 -8.23 -28.15 -3.35
C ILE A 414 -9.09 -26.92 -3.10
N ARG A 415 -9.29 -26.10 -4.13
CA ARG A 415 -9.94 -24.78 -4.02
C ARG A 415 -11.33 -24.84 -3.37
N ILE A 416 -12.12 -25.88 -3.67
CA ILE A 416 -13.48 -26.03 -3.14
C ILE A 416 -13.46 -26.55 -1.69
N ASN A 417 -12.63 -27.56 -1.41
CA ASN A 417 -12.62 -28.18 -0.08
C ASN A 417 -11.94 -27.32 0.99
N THR A 418 -10.99 -26.46 0.63
CA THR A 418 -10.28 -25.60 1.59
C THR A 418 -11.12 -24.42 2.08
N GLN A 419 -12.31 -24.17 1.52
CA GLN A 419 -13.20 -23.06 1.93
C GLN A 419 -14.49 -23.53 2.63
N GLU A 420 -14.96 -24.75 2.36
CA GLU A 420 -16.20 -25.30 2.92
C GLU A 420 -16.23 -25.42 4.46
N TYR A 421 -15.09 -25.29 5.13
CA TYR A 421 -15.06 -25.30 6.60
C TYR A 421 -15.75 -24.08 7.20
N LEU A 422 -15.83 -22.96 6.48
CA LEU A 422 -16.53 -21.75 6.92
C LEU A 422 -18.02 -22.01 7.16
N ASP A 423 -18.66 -22.88 6.36
CA ASP A 423 -20.06 -23.29 6.55
C ASP A 423 -20.29 -23.99 7.91
N VAL A 424 -19.26 -24.66 8.44
CA VAL A 424 -19.31 -25.32 9.75
C VAL A 424 -19.09 -24.32 10.88
N LEU A 425 -18.25 -23.31 10.65
CA LEU A 425 -17.97 -22.24 11.60
C LEU A 425 -19.10 -21.21 11.68
N GLY A 426 -19.86 -21.00 10.60
CA GLY A 426 -21.00 -20.09 10.58
C GLY A 426 -22.23 -20.59 11.36
N ARG A 427 -22.33 -21.90 11.69
CA ARG A 427 -23.55 -22.45 12.32
C ARG A 427 -23.95 -21.81 13.66
N PRO A 428 -23.03 -21.58 14.63
CA PRO A 428 -23.38 -20.90 15.88
C PRO A 428 -23.85 -19.47 15.64
N MET A 429 -23.29 -18.80 14.62
CA MET A 429 -23.67 -17.45 14.22
C MET A 429 -25.10 -17.41 13.67
N VAL A 430 -25.48 -18.37 12.81
CA VAL A 430 -26.87 -18.52 12.33
C VAL A 430 -27.85 -18.72 13.48
N LEU A 431 -27.47 -19.51 14.51
CA LEU A 431 -28.31 -19.76 15.68
C LEU A 431 -28.47 -18.53 16.61
N ALA A 432 -27.50 -17.60 16.59
CA ALA A 432 -27.60 -16.35 17.34
C ALA A 432 -28.54 -15.33 16.66
N ASP A 433 -28.95 -15.57 15.41
CA ASP A 433 -29.92 -14.81 14.61
C ASP A 433 -29.67 -13.29 14.70
N LYS A 434 -30.54 -12.55 15.43
CA LYS A 434 -30.44 -11.09 15.51
C LYS A 434 -29.15 -10.57 16.12
N GLN A 435 -28.55 -11.30 17.08
CA GLN A 435 -27.31 -10.86 17.71
C GLN A 435 -26.12 -10.93 16.76
N ALA A 436 -26.15 -11.87 15.82
CA ALA A 436 -25.11 -12.09 14.82
C ALA A 436 -25.18 -11.15 13.62
N LYS A 437 -26.31 -10.46 13.41
CA LYS A 437 -26.48 -9.49 12.33
C LYS A 437 -25.88 -8.14 12.71
N GLN A 438 -24.56 -8.09 12.73
CA GLN A 438 -23.79 -6.86 12.92
C GLN A 438 -23.03 -6.56 11.64
N VAL A 439 -23.04 -5.30 11.21
CA VAL A 439 -22.28 -4.89 10.03
C VAL A 439 -20.82 -4.86 10.39
N GLN A 440 -20.02 -5.59 9.63
CA GLN A 440 -18.57 -5.60 9.77
C GLN A 440 -17.94 -4.96 8.53
N TRP A 441 -16.97 -4.09 8.77
CA TRP A 441 -16.21 -3.43 7.72
C TRP A 441 -14.88 -4.14 7.49
N THR A 442 -14.51 -4.32 6.23
CA THR A 442 -13.24 -4.95 5.87
C THR A 442 -12.06 -4.00 5.98
N ASN A 443 -10.86 -4.59 5.98
CA ASN A 443 -9.62 -3.88 5.63
C ASN A 443 -9.71 -3.30 4.22
N VAL A 444 -8.85 -2.32 3.91
CA VAL A 444 -8.75 -1.72 2.58
C VAL A 444 -8.27 -2.77 1.58
N TYR A 445 -8.91 -2.87 0.43
CA TYR A 445 -8.47 -3.73 -0.66
C TYR A 445 -8.79 -3.14 -2.03
N LEU A 446 -8.22 -3.71 -3.09
CA LEU A 446 -8.51 -3.28 -4.46
C LEU A 446 -9.80 -3.93 -4.97
N ASP A 447 -10.74 -3.13 -5.46
CA ASP A 447 -11.99 -3.62 -6.05
C ASP A 447 -11.74 -4.53 -7.29
N ALA A 448 -12.61 -5.53 -7.45
CA ALA A 448 -12.64 -6.46 -8.57
C ALA A 448 -12.91 -5.81 -9.91
N LEU A 449 -13.71 -4.74 -9.89
CA LEU A 449 -14.14 -4.04 -11.08
C LEU A 449 -13.32 -2.78 -11.35
N GLU A 450 -12.12 -2.68 -10.77
CA GLU A 450 -11.15 -1.59 -10.95
C GLU A 450 -11.65 -0.21 -10.45
N LEU A 451 -12.55 -0.15 -9.46
CA LEU A 451 -13.01 1.13 -8.89
C LEU A 451 -11.88 1.88 -8.16
N GLY A 452 -10.94 1.14 -7.56
CA GLY A 452 -9.84 1.65 -6.75
C GLY A 452 -9.79 0.96 -5.39
N LEU A 453 -9.27 1.67 -4.39
CA LEU A 453 -9.24 1.20 -3.01
C LEU A 453 -10.61 1.39 -2.35
N VAL A 454 -11.13 0.30 -1.80
CA VAL A 454 -12.46 0.25 -1.18
C VAL A 454 -12.41 -0.44 0.17
N ILE A 455 -13.42 -0.13 0.99
CA ILE A 455 -13.85 -0.96 2.12
C ILE A 455 -15.25 -1.46 1.86
N THR A 456 -15.59 -2.63 2.38
CA THR A 456 -16.90 -3.25 2.17
C THR A 456 -17.57 -3.49 3.50
N GLY A 457 -18.80 -3.00 3.64
CA GLY A 457 -19.67 -3.34 4.76
C GLY A 457 -20.37 -4.66 4.46
N THR A 458 -20.31 -5.61 5.40
CA THR A 458 -20.76 -6.99 5.19
C THR A 458 -21.81 -7.42 6.21
N LEU A 459 -22.77 -8.23 5.78
CA LEU A 459 -23.79 -8.80 6.66
C LEU A 459 -24.23 -10.19 6.16
N PRO A 460 -24.24 -11.21 7.02
CA PRO A 460 -24.67 -12.54 6.63
C PRO A 460 -26.19 -12.61 6.40
N VAL A 461 -26.58 -13.44 5.44
CA VAL A 461 -27.97 -13.76 5.13
C VAL A 461 -28.27 -15.19 5.57
N PHE A 462 -29.29 -15.39 6.40
CA PHE A 462 -29.58 -16.70 6.98
C PHE A 462 -30.70 -17.46 6.27
N ASN A 463 -30.57 -18.79 6.18
CA ASN A 463 -31.65 -19.60 5.65
C ASN A 463 -32.75 -19.79 6.70
N ARG A 464 -33.92 -19.17 6.49
CA ARG A 464 -35.05 -19.22 7.43
C ARG A 464 -36.17 -20.20 7.04
N THR A 465 -35.96 -21.06 6.03
CA THR A 465 -37.00 -22.02 5.60
C THR A 465 -37.33 -23.03 6.69
N LYS A 466 -38.53 -22.92 7.28
CA LYS A 466 -39.06 -23.89 8.25
C LYS A 466 -39.53 -25.14 7.51
N THR A 467 -38.63 -26.08 7.28
CA THR A 467 -38.99 -27.38 6.68
C THR A 467 -39.12 -28.46 7.77
N ILE A 468 -39.93 -29.50 7.51
CA ILE A 468 -40.08 -30.64 8.42
C ILE A 468 -38.72 -31.35 8.63
N ASP A 469 -37.85 -31.31 7.61
CA ASP A 469 -36.44 -31.68 7.69
C ASP A 469 -35.60 -30.45 8.03
N LYS A 470 -35.40 -30.21 9.33
CA LYS A 470 -34.57 -29.13 9.90
C LYS A 470 -33.05 -29.21 9.55
N ARG A 471 -32.67 -29.72 8.37
CA ARG A 471 -31.30 -30.14 7.98
C ARG A 471 -30.45 -29.00 7.40
N ASN A 472 -31.09 -28.04 6.75
CA ASN A 472 -30.41 -26.91 6.07
C ASN A 472 -30.66 -25.55 6.76
N GLU A 473 -31.28 -25.57 7.95
CA GLU A 473 -31.65 -24.36 8.73
C GLU A 473 -30.46 -23.70 9.45
N GLU A 474 -29.28 -24.34 9.46
CA GLU A 474 -28.09 -23.88 10.21
C GLU A 474 -26.99 -23.30 9.31
N LEU A 475 -27.26 -23.06 8.03
CA LEU A 475 -26.31 -22.51 7.06
C LEU A 475 -26.69 -21.09 6.64
N ILE A 476 -25.68 -20.31 6.28
CA ILE A 476 -25.86 -19.03 5.60
C ILE A 476 -26.29 -19.29 4.16
N LEU A 477 -27.16 -18.43 3.61
CA LEU A 477 -27.44 -18.38 2.17
C LEU A 477 -26.28 -17.72 1.42
N GLY A 478 -25.60 -16.80 2.09
CA GLY A 478 -24.54 -15.99 1.53
C GLY A 478 -24.28 -14.75 2.39
N VAL A 479 -23.51 -13.81 1.84
CA VAL A 479 -23.15 -12.55 2.47
C VAL A 479 -23.56 -11.40 1.55
N MET A 480 -24.26 -10.41 2.11
CA MET A 480 -24.52 -9.14 1.45
C MET A 480 -23.36 -8.19 1.69
N ALA A 481 -23.04 -7.40 0.66
CA ALA A 481 -21.92 -6.49 0.66
C ALA A 481 -22.29 -5.16 -0.03
N ILE A 482 -21.81 -4.05 0.54
CA ILE A 482 -21.86 -2.73 -0.08
C ILE A 482 -20.49 -2.07 0.03
N ASP A 483 -19.99 -1.56 -1.09
CA ASP A 483 -18.69 -0.91 -1.15
C ASP A 483 -18.76 0.59 -0.81
N VAL A 484 -17.70 1.07 -0.17
CA VAL A 484 -17.41 2.48 0.05
C VAL A 484 -16.01 2.75 -0.47
N SER A 485 -15.89 3.69 -1.41
CA SER A 485 -14.60 4.11 -1.95
C SER A 485 -13.86 4.98 -0.93
N LEU A 486 -12.54 4.83 -0.83
CA LEU A 486 -11.72 5.74 -0.04
C LEU A 486 -11.79 7.18 -0.56
N ASP A 487 -12.08 7.39 -1.84
CA ASP A 487 -12.25 8.73 -2.41
C ASP A 487 -13.51 9.42 -1.86
N ASP A 488 -14.57 8.67 -1.55
CA ASP A 488 -15.77 9.21 -0.91
C ASP A 488 -15.49 9.62 0.55
N ILE A 489 -14.67 8.85 1.26
CA ILE A 489 -14.22 9.18 2.62
C ILE A 489 -13.32 10.42 2.60
N LYS A 490 -12.39 10.51 1.64
CA LYS A 490 -11.50 11.67 1.45
C LYS A 490 -12.29 12.97 1.22
N LYS A 491 -13.42 12.90 0.51
CA LYS A 491 -14.31 14.06 0.29
C LYS A 491 -14.95 14.57 1.59
N LEU A 492 -15.10 13.72 2.60
CA LEU A 492 -15.63 14.11 3.92
C LEU A 492 -14.58 14.72 4.85
N THR A 493 -13.30 14.61 4.50
CA THR A 493 -12.15 15.15 5.24
C THR A 493 -11.51 16.32 4.48
N PRO A 494 -11.99 17.56 4.67
CA PRO A 494 -11.51 18.70 3.90
C PRO A 494 -10.04 19.02 4.22
N ARG A 495 -9.17 18.95 3.20
CA ARG A 495 -7.72 19.20 3.35
C ARG A 495 -7.28 20.63 3.02
N PHE A 496 -8.10 21.40 2.31
CA PHE A 496 -7.68 22.71 1.78
C PHE A 496 -7.63 23.83 2.81
N THR A 497 -8.28 23.69 3.97
CA THR A 497 -8.22 24.70 5.04
C THR A 497 -7.06 24.46 6.02
N ILE A 498 -6.59 23.22 6.13
CA ILE A 498 -5.55 22.81 7.08
C ILE A 498 -4.12 22.96 6.53
N GLY A 499 -3.98 23.26 5.23
CA GLY A 499 -2.70 23.41 4.54
C GLY A 499 -2.05 22.07 4.12
N PRO A 500 -0.92 22.12 3.40
CA PRO A 500 -0.29 20.95 2.76
C PRO A 500 0.35 19.96 3.75
N ASN A 501 0.77 20.47 4.90
CA ASN A 501 1.42 19.69 5.95
C ASN A 501 0.40 19.15 6.96
N GLY A 502 -0.85 19.66 6.95
CA GLY A 502 -1.94 19.09 7.72
C GLY A 502 -2.61 17.94 6.99
N TYR A 503 -2.94 16.86 7.68
CA TYR A 503 -3.66 15.73 7.07
C TYR A 503 -4.48 14.95 8.09
N TYR A 504 -5.56 14.35 7.59
CA TYR A 504 -6.33 13.36 8.34
C TYR A 504 -5.73 11.97 8.12
N PHE A 505 -5.78 11.16 9.17
CA PHE A 505 -5.59 9.73 9.05
C PHE A 505 -6.62 8.98 9.90
N ALA A 506 -6.97 7.79 9.46
CA ALA A 506 -7.91 6.93 10.16
C ALA A 506 -7.28 5.57 10.38
N ILE A 507 -7.49 4.98 11.56
CA ILE A 507 -6.99 3.65 11.89
C ILE A 507 -8.12 2.71 12.28
N ASP A 508 -7.88 1.43 12.04
CA ASP A 508 -8.71 0.32 12.52
C ASP A 508 -8.24 -0.17 13.92
N PRO A 509 -8.96 -1.08 14.59
CA PRO A 509 -8.56 -1.60 15.90
C PRO A 509 -7.33 -2.53 15.87
N ASN A 510 -6.86 -2.91 14.67
CA ASN A 510 -5.60 -3.62 14.45
C ASN A 510 -4.41 -2.65 14.29
N GLY A 511 -4.67 -1.35 14.09
CA GLY A 511 -3.71 -0.28 13.83
C GLY A 511 -3.37 -0.07 12.36
N TYR A 512 -4.08 -0.72 11.43
CA TYR A 512 -3.96 -0.47 10.00
C TYR A 512 -4.60 0.85 9.62
N VAL A 513 -3.96 1.56 8.70
CA VAL A 513 -4.47 2.85 8.20
C VAL A 513 -5.56 2.62 7.15
N LEU A 514 -6.73 3.21 7.40
CA LEU A 514 -7.83 3.32 6.44
C LEU A 514 -7.61 4.51 5.50
N LEU A 515 -7.14 5.62 6.06
CA LEU A 515 -6.88 6.87 5.37
C LEU A 515 -5.49 7.34 5.78
N HIS A 516 -4.59 7.57 4.82
CA HIS A 516 -3.29 8.21 5.07
C HIS A 516 -2.69 8.72 3.75
N PRO A 517 -1.96 9.85 3.72
CA PRO A 517 -1.29 10.33 2.49
C PRO A 517 -0.33 9.30 1.87
N ASN A 518 0.38 8.53 2.71
CA ASN A 518 1.32 7.49 2.29
C ASN A 518 0.66 6.14 1.94
N LEU A 519 -0.66 6.02 1.99
CA LEU A 519 -1.37 4.81 1.55
C LEU A 519 -1.56 4.84 0.02
N GLN A 520 -0.52 4.49 -0.73
CA GLN A 520 -0.48 4.53 -2.20
C GLN A 520 0.13 3.25 -2.78
N PRO A 521 -0.63 2.15 -2.90
CA PRO A 521 -0.11 0.91 -3.45
C PRO A 521 0.23 1.07 -4.94
N LYS A 522 1.51 0.92 -5.30
CA LYS A 522 2.00 1.09 -6.68
C LYS A 522 1.56 -0.06 -7.61
N ASN A 523 1.45 -1.29 -7.10
CA ASN A 523 0.91 -2.47 -7.83
C ASN A 523 0.26 -3.47 -6.85
N PRO A 524 -0.99 -3.26 -6.42
CA PRO A 524 -1.65 -4.16 -5.46
C PRO A 524 -2.09 -5.48 -6.13
N LYS A 525 -1.81 -6.61 -5.46
CA LYS A 525 -2.38 -7.91 -5.85
C LYS A 525 -3.87 -7.92 -5.48
N PHE A 526 -4.72 -8.17 -6.47
CA PHE A 526 -6.17 -8.19 -6.31
C PHE A 526 -6.74 -9.20 -5.27
N GLN A 527 -5.95 -10.19 -4.84
CA GLN A 527 -6.38 -11.19 -3.85
C GLN A 527 -6.01 -10.83 -2.41
N GLU A 528 -5.04 -9.93 -2.21
CA GLU A 528 -4.52 -9.60 -0.88
C GLU A 528 -5.05 -8.21 -0.46
N PRO A 529 -5.45 -8.05 0.81
CA PRO A 529 -5.80 -6.74 1.34
C PRO A 529 -4.55 -5.85 1.42
N VAL A 530 -4.75 -4.54 1.30
CA VAL A 530 -3.70 -3.52 1.43
C VAL A 530 -3.62 -3.10 2.90
N THR A 531 -2.91 -3.89 3.71
CA THR A 531 -2.74 -3.66 5.15
C THR A 531 -1.42 -2.94 5.45
N LEU A 532 -1.46 -1.62 5.50
CA LEU A 532 -0.33 -0.79 5.97
C LEU A 532 -0.63 -0.34 7.41
N ASP A 533 0.31 -0.55 8.34
CA ASP A 533 0.17 -0.07 9.73
C ASP A 533 0.54 1.42 9.81
N PHE A 534 -0.07 2.16 10.74
CA PHE A 534 0.30 3.55 11.04
C PHE A 534 1.80 3.72 11.33
N LEU A 535 2.41 2.79 12.09
CA LEU A 535 3.84 2.83 12.41
C LEU A 535 4.75 2.45 11.23
N ASP A 536 4.17 1.91 10.15
CA ASP A 536 4.89 1.64 8.91
C ASP A 536 4.66 2.79 7.90
N ALA A 537 3.52 3.48 7.97
CA ALA A 537 3.18 4.63 7.14
C ALA A 537 3.96 5.90 7.53
N GLU A 538 4.30 6.04 8.81
CA GLU A 538 5.11 7.13 9.35
C GLU A 538 6.37 6.61 10.05
N LEU A 539 7.35 7.50 10.26
CA LEU A 539 8.52 7.18 11.09
C LEU A 539 8.08 6.83 12.53
N GLU A 540 8.46 5.63 12.97
CA GLU A 540 8.15 5.08 14.30
C GLU A 540 8.78 5.93 15.41
N ASN A 541 8.00 6.15 16.48
CA ASN A 541 8.41 6.89 17.66
C ASN A 541 7.64 6.33 18.87
N ASP A 542 8.29 6.23 20.03
CA ASP A 542 7.68 5.75 21.28
C ASP A 542 6.36 6.49 21.61
N ILE A 543 6.31 7.80 21.36
CA ILE A 543 5.10 8.59 21.60
C ILE A 543 3.99 8.26 20.58
N LYS A 544 4.35 7.99 19.32
CA LYS A 544 3.38 7.57 18.30
C LYS A 544 2.80 6.19 18.60
N ILE A 545 3.57 5.30 19.23
CA ILE A 545 3.08 4.00 19.72
C ILE A 545 2.00 4.22 20.79
N GLU A 546 2.20 5.18 21.71
CA GLU A 546 1.19 5.55 22.71
C GLU A 546 -0.08 6.14 22.07
N ILE A 547 0.06 7.07 21.12
CA ILE A 547 -1.08 7.66 20.38
C ILE A 547 -1.87 6.57 19.66
N ARG A 548 -1.19 5.69 18.92
CA ARG A 548 -1.81 4.54 18.24
C ARG A 548 -2.59 3.66 19.20
N ARG A 549 -2.03 3.38 20.39
CA ARG A 549 -2.71 2.57 21.41
C ARG A 549 -3.98 3.25 21.93
N MET A 550 -3.91 4.54 22.30
CA MET A 550 -5.08 5.30 22.78
C MET A 550 -6.18 5.37 21.73
N MET A 551 -5.81 5.53 20.45
CA MET A 551 -6.77 5.52 19.34
C MET A 551 -7.42 4.15 19.14
N ILE A 552 -6.68 3.05 19.25
CA ILE A 552 -7.21 1.67 19.18
C ILE A 552 -8.18 1.39 20.34
N ASP A 553 -7.87 1.91 21.53
CA ASP A 553 -8.73 1.76 22.70
C ASP A 553 -10.00 2.65 22.65
N GLY A 554 -10.10 3.52 21.63
CA GLY A 554 -11.27 4.37 21.37
C GLY A 554 -11.31 5.65 22.22
N GLU A 555 -10.15 6.10 22.72
CA GLU A 555 -10.05 7.32 23.52
C GLU A 555 -10.02 8.58 22.63
N THR A 556 -10.45 9.72 23.17
CA THR A 556 -10.28 11.05 22.55
C THR A 556 -9.10 11.76 23.19
N GLY A 557 -8.25 12.42 22.40
CA GLY A 557 -7.10 13.13 22.95
C GLY A 557 -6.38 14.04 21.96
N GLU A 558 -5.48 14.83 22.50
CA GLU A 558 -4.58 15.72 21.77
C GLU A 558 -3.16 15.57 22.32
N ARG A 559 -2.15 15.60 21.44
CA ARG A 559 -0.75 15.58 21.82
C ARG A 559 0.14 16.29 20.81
N THR A 560 0.93 17.23 21.28
CA THR A 560 1.98 17.89 20.48
C THR A 560 3.32 17.21 20.69
N ILE A 561 3.99 16.86 19.59
CA ILE A 561 5.28 16.18 19.57
C ILE A 561 6.23 16.82 18.55
N ASN A 562 7.52 16.76 18.84
CA ASN A 562 8.55 17.02 17.83
C ASN A 562 8.89 15.69 17.15
N THR A 563 8.68 15.61 15.84
CA THR A 563 8.83 14.38 15.08
C THR A 563 9.56 14.62 13.78
N LEU A 564 10.30 13.59 13.36
CA LEU A 564 10.86 13.51 12.04
C LEU A 564 9.74 13.22 11.03
N VAL A 565 9.70 14.01 9.96
CA VAL A 565 8.76 13.91 8.86
C VAL A 565 9.55 13.56 7.61
N LYS A 566 9.20 12.43 7.00
CA LYS A 566 9.76 11.99 5.72
C LYS A 566 9.13 12.79 4.58
N THR A 567 9.95 13.22 3.62
CA THR A 567 9.48 14.01 2.48
C THR A 567 8.83 13.16 1.38
N GLN A 568 8.02 13.79 0.54
CA GLN A 568 7.25 13.11 -0.52
C GLN A 568 8.14 12.43 -1.57
N ASP A 569 9.32 13.01 -1.83
CA ASP A 569 10.33 12.47 -2.73
C ASP A 569 11.27 11.47 -2.05
N GLU A 570 11.04 11.17 -0.77
CA GLU A 570 11.73 10.15 0.03
C GLU A 570 13.24 10.35 0.19
N ARG A 571 13.75 11.53 -0.17
CA ARG A 571 15.17 11.89 -0.11
C ARG A 571 15.59 12.57 1.19
N TYR A 572 14.64 13.22 1.88
CA TYR A 572 14.94 14.07 3.03
C TYR A 572 14.08 13.69 4.24
N ILE A 573 14.58 14.06 5.42
CA ILE A 573 13.85 14.00 6.68
C ILE A 573 13.97 15.37 7.34
N ASP A 574 12.84 15.99 7.65
CA ASP A 574 12.77 17.27 8.35
C ASP A 574 12.23 17.07 9.77
N SER A 575 12.76 17.80 10.76
CA SER A 575 12.19 17.83 12.11
C SER A 575 11.06 18.85 12.18
N GLY A 576 9.86 18.41 12.56
CA GLY A 576 8.69 19.27 12.65
C GLY A 576 7.90 19.08 13.95
N ILE A 577 7.40 20.17 14.52
CA ILE A 577 6.47 20.14 15.64
C ILE A 577 5.06 19.91 15.11
N ARG A 578 4.47 18.78 15.47
CA ARG A 578 3.15 18.33 15.01
C ARG A 578 2.22 18.11 16.19
N THR A 579 1.00 18.59 16.06
CA THR A 579 -0.09 18.35 17.01
C THR A 579 -1.02 17.30 16.41
N TYR A 580 -1.14 16.16 17.11
CA TYR A 580 -2.04 15.07 16.77
C TYR A 580 -3.29 15.21 17.63
N THR A 581 -4.46 15.27 17.00
CA THR A 581 -5.77 15.27 17.66
C THR A 581 -6.59 14.11 17.14
N TRP A 582 -7.22 13.32 18.00
CA TRP A 582 -7.94 12.12 17.59
C TRP A 582 -9.26 11.91 18.35
N ALA A 583 -10.22 11.27 17.67
CA ALA A 583 -11.51 10.89 18.23
C ALA A 583 -12.06 9.63 17.54
N PRO A 584 -12.82 8.79 18.26
CA PRO A 584 -13.46 7.62 17.68
C PRO A 584 -14.61 8.00 16.73
N VAL A 585 -14.82 7.19 15.69
CA VAL A 585 -15.98 7.27 14.81
C VAL A 585 -17.10 6.40 15.38
N ASN A 586 -18.04 7.05 16.07
CA ASN A 586 -19.14 6.35 16.74
C ASN A 586 -19.91 5.46 15.75
N GLY A 587 -20.36 4.31 16.24
CA GLY A 587 -21.05 3.31 15.40
C GLY A 587 -20.12 2.43 14.55
N THR A 588 -18.80 2.64 14.61
CA THR A 588 -17.80 1.75 14.02
C THR A 588 -16.60 1.56 14.96
N ASP A 589 -15.69 0.68 14.57
CA ASP A 589 -14.43 0.42 15.28
C ASP A 589 -13.28 1.33 14.80
N TYR A 590 -13.56 2.31 13.93
CA TYR A 590 -12.54 3.22 13.41
C TYR A 590 -12.29 4.40 14.34
N SER A 591 -11.04 4.86 14.35
CA SER A 591 -10.65 6.10 15.01
C SER A 591 -10.04 7.06 13.99
N LEU A 592 -10.46 8.33 14.03
CA LEU A 592 -10.01 9.37 13.11
C LEU A 592 -9.08 10.34 13.86
N ALA A 593 -8.00 10.74 13.21
CA ALA A 593 -7.09 11.74 13.71
C ALA A 593 -6.77 12.79 12.64
N LEU A 594 -6.33 13.95 13.13
CA LEU A 594 -5.85 15.08 12.36
C LEU A 594 -4.47 15.48 12.89
N VAL A 595 -3.52 15.62 11.98
CA VAL A 595 -2.20 16.16 12.26
C VAL A 595 -2.15 17.58 11.75
N LEU A 596 -1.80 18.54 12.61
CA LEU A 596 -1.58 19.93 12.24
C LEU A 596 -0.20 20.41 12.70
N PRO A 597 0.57 21.11 11.86
CA PRO A 597 1.67 21.95 12.34
C PRO A 597 1.13 23.21 13.03
N LYS A 598 1.91 23.77 13.97
CA LYS A 598 1.52 24.95 14.76
C LYS A 598 1.13 26.18 13.91
N TYR A 599 1.77 26.37 12.76
CA TYR A 599 1.49 27.50 11.87
C TYR A 599 0.22 27.34 11.03
N SER A 600 -0.44 26.17 11.03
CA SER A 600 -1.68 25.91 10.30
C SER A 600 -2.93 25.86 11.20
N GLU A 601 -2.80 26.25 12.46
CA GLU A 601 -3.93 26.48 13.37
C GLU A 601 -4.86 27.59 12.87
N HIS A 602 -4.40 28.40 11.91
CA HIS A 602 -5.17 29.47 11.29
C HIS A 602 -5.03 29.39 9.77
N PHE A 603 -6.06 29.84 9.06
CA PHE A 603 -6.07 29.87 7.59
C PHE A 603 -6.69 31.15 7.07
N ILE A 604 -6.42 31.44 5.80
CA ILE A 604 -6.93 32.62 5.11
C ILE A 604 -8.22 32.26 4.38
N GLN A 605 -9.33 32.91 4.75
CA GLN A 605 -10.59 32.83 4.02
C GLN A 605 -10.80 34.09 3.18
N ALA A 606 -11.11 33.91 1.90
CA ALA A 606 -11.34 35.02 0.98
C ALA A 606 -12.66 35.75 1.29
N LYS A 607 -12.66 37.09 1.23
CA LYS A 607 -13.85 37.94 1.32
C LYS A 607 -14.03 38.74 0.03
N LEU A 608 -14.27 38.04 -1.07
CA LEU A 608 -14.62 38.69 -2.33
C LEU A 608 -16.15 38.65 -2.48
N GLY A 609 -16.81 39.80 -2.31
CA GLY A 609 -18.25 39.98 -2.57
C GLY A 609 -18.53 40.21 -4.07
N ASP A 610 -19.30 41.25 -4.42
CA ASP A 610 -19.58 41.62 -5.83
C ASP A 610 -18.32 42.03 -6.65
N ASP A 611 -17.20 42.30 -5.96
CA ASP A 611 -15.89 42.59 -6.57
C ASP A 611 -15.22 41.36 -7.20
N ILE A 612 -15.82 40.17 -7.13
CA ILE A 612 -15.35 38.95 -7.81
C ILE A 612 -15.03 39.25 -9.28
N LYS A 613 -15.90 39.94 -10.04
CA LYS A 613 -15.63 40.27 -11.46
C LYS A 613 -14.48 41.26 -11.67
N GLN A 614 -14.16 42.09 -10.68
CA GLN A 614 -13.17 43.18 -10.79
C GLN A 614 -11.81 42.77 -10.21
N ALA A 615 -11.78 41.95 -9.17
CA ALA A 615 -10.61 41.24 -8.67
C ALA A 615 -10.20 40.10 -9.62
N MET A 616 -11.17 39.44 -10.25
CA MET A 616 -10.97 38.52 -11.36
C MET A 616 -10.80 39.27 -12.68
N SER A 617 -9.89 40.25 -12.73
CA SER A 617 -9.29 40.62 -14.02
C SER A 617 -8.54 39.39 -14.57
N MET A 618 -9.30 38.46 -15.16
CA MET A 618 -8.90 37.15 -15.68
C MET A 618 -7.91 37.22 -16.84
N GLU A 619 -7.51 38.42 -17.24
CA GLU A 619 -6.40 38.61 -18.17
C GLU A 619 -5.08 38.02 -17.62
N THR A 620 -4.89 37.93 -16.30
CA THR A 620 -3.60 37.50 -15.73
C THR A 620 -3.31 35.99 -15.83
N LEU A 621 -4.33 35.15 -16.03
CA LEU A 621 -4.19 33.69 -16.14
C LEU A 621 -4.27 33.20 -17.60
N GLN A 622 -4.41 34.12 -18.56
CA GLN A 622 -4.47 33.76 -19.97
C GLN A 622 -3.08 33.42 -20.51
N GLN A 623 -3.03 32.36 -21.31
CA GLN A 623 -1.79 31.88 -21.94
C GLN A 623 -1.12 32.97 -22.79
N GLU A 624 -1.91 33.87 -23.39
CA GLU A 624 -1.41 34.98 -24.22
C GLU A 624 -0.57 35.99 -23.43
N ARG A 625 -0.73 36.08 -22.10
CA ARG A 625 -0.02 37.05 -21.24
C ARG A 625 1.10 36.43 -20.41
N PHE A 626 1.48 35.19 -20.70
CA PHE A 626 2.60 34.52 -20.01
C PHE A 626 3.96 35.19 -20.26
N GLU A 627 4.10 35.98 -21.33
CA GLU A 627 5.31 36.79 -21.55
C GLU A 627 5.45 37.91 -20.50
N GLU A 628 4.33 38.48 -20.05
CA GLU A 628 4.33 39.57 -19.07
C GLU A 628 4.32 39.06 -17.62
N PHE A 629 3.53 38.01 -17.34
CA PHE A 629 3.31 37.52 -15.96
C PHE A 629 4.06 36.23 -15.60
N GLY A 630 4.72 35.59 -16.57
CA GLY A 630 5.32 34.27 -16.40
C GLY A 630 4.34 33.13 -16.70
N TYR A 631 4.89 31.93 -16.86
CA TYR A 631 4.12 30.72 -17.09
C TYR A 631 3.35 30.34 -15.82
N THR A 632 2.03 30.18 -15.92
CA THR A 632 1.17 29.91 -14.77
C THR A 632 0.63 28.49 -14.80
N TYR A 633 0.86 27.76 -13.71
CA TYR A 633 0.25 26.47 -13.41
C TYR A 633 -0.92 26.65 -12.45
N ILE A 634 -1.94 25.80 -12.62
CA ILE A 634 -3.07 25.70 -11.70
C ILE A 634 -3.24 24.26 -11.21
N ALA A 635 -3.39 24.08 -9.91
CA ALA A 635 -3.52 22.77 -9.30
C ALA A 635 -4.84 22.09 -9.75
N PRO A 636 -4.82 20.82 -10.17
CA PRO A 636 -6.00 20.08 -10.63
C PRO A 636 -6.91 19.66 -9.46
N ARG A 637 -7.63 20.63 -8.89
CA ARG A 637 -8.61 20.43 -7.80
C ARG A 637 -10.03 20.33 -8.36
N GLU A 638 -10.93 19.67 -7.63
CA GLU A 638 -12.37 19.66 -7.93
C GLU A 638 -13.01 21.02 -7.59
N TYR A 639 -12.61 22.10 -8.28
CA TYR A 639 -13.12 23.46 -8.02
C TYR A 639 -14.64 23.54 -8.19
N CYS A 640 -15.16 22.87 -9.21
CA CYS A 640 -16.58 22.83 -9.55
C CYS A 640 -16.92 21.42 -10.07
N LYS A 641 -18.11 20.90 -9.76
CA LYS A 641 -18.53 19.52 -10.11
C LYS A 641 -18.53 19.22 -11.61
N GLU A 642 -18.67 20.24 -12.44
CA GLU A 642 -18.75 20.11 -13.91
C GLU A 642 -17.38 20.20 -14.60
N LEU A 643 -16.34 20.67 -13.91
CA LEU A 643 -15.01 20.82 -14.48
C LEU A 643 -14.27 19.47 -14.45
N LYS A 644 -13.87 18.98 -15.62
CA LYS A 644 -13.11 17.72 -15.72
C LYS A 644 -11.64 17.96 -15.37
N LEU A 645 -11.09 17.09 -14.54
CA LEU A 645 -9.66 17.06 -14.26
C LEU A 645 -8.89 16.51 -15.47
N SER A 646 -7.81 17.17 -15.87
CA SER A 646 -6.92 16.68 -16.91
C SER A 646 -5.47 16.64 -16.44
N LEU A 647 -4.73 15.60 -16.84
CA LEU A 647 -3.31 15.44 -16.52
C LEU A 647 -2.46 16.53 -17.19
N ASN A 648 -2.88 17.02 -18.37
CA ASN A 648 -2.23 18.14 -19.02
C ASN A 648 -2.71 19.45 -18.38
N ASN A 649 -1.80 20.15 -17.69
CA ASN A 649 -2.12 21.39 -16.98
C ASN A 649 -2.54 22.53 -17.91
N THR A 650 -1.96 22.61 -19.11
CA THR A 650 -2.30 23.67 -20.08
C THR A 650 -3.75 23.52 -20.53
N GLN A 651 -4.19 22.29 -20.79
CA GLN A 651 -5.57 22.00 -21.15
C GLN A 651 -6.51 22.30 -19.98
N PHE A 652 -6.13 21.88 -18.77
CA PHE A 652 -6.92 22.13 -17.57
C PHE A 652 -7.13 23.62 -17.32
N LEU A 653 -6.09 24.44 -17.48
CA LEU A 653 -6.15 25.88 -17.32
C LEU A 653 -7.07 26.54 -18.36
N LEU A 654 -7.05 26.06 -19.61
CA LEU A 654 -7.96 26.55 -20.66
C LEU A 654 -9.41 26.21 -20.33
N ASP A 655 -9.67 24.98 -19.91
CA ASP A 655 -11.02 24.53 -19.52
C ASP A 655 -11.52 25.30 -18.29
N PHE A 656 -10.64 25.57 -17.32
CA PHE A 656 -10.93 26.37 -16.14
C PHE A 656 -11.27 27.83 -16.50
N ASN A 657 -10.45 28.48 -17.33
CA ASN A 657 -10.70 29.86 -17.77
C ASN A 657 -12.02 29.95 -18.57
N GLN A 658 -12.27 29.01 -19.49
CA GLN A 658 -13.52 28.96 -20.24
C GLN A 658 -14.75 28.72 -19.36
N TYR A 659 -14.62 27.92 -18.30
CA TYR A 659 -15.71 27.65 -17.38
C TYR A 659 -16.14 28.93 -16.65
N ILE A 660 -15.16 29.66 -16.13
CA ILE A 660 -15.40 30.90 -15.39
C ILE A 660 -15.92 32.01 -16.32
N ASP A 661 -15.44 32.10 -17.56
CA ASP A 661 -15.95 33.08 -18.54
C ASP A 661 -17.44 32.83 -18.86
N ARG A 662 -17.89 31.57 -18.82
CA ARG A 662 -19.26 31.17 -19.16
C ARG A 662 -20.23 31.22 -17.97
N ASN A 663 -19.77 30.90 -16.77
CA ASN A 663 -20.62 30.70 -15.59
C ASN A 663 -20.32 31.73 -14.50
N THR A 664 -21.34 32.21 -13.79
CA THR A 664 -21.13 33.02 -12.59
C THR A 664 -20.52 32.15 -11.46
N PRO A 665 -19.45 32.61 -10.79
CA PRO A 665 -18.75 31.83 -9.76
C PRO A 665 -19.60 31.34 -8.57
N ASP A 666 -20.81 31.87 -8.38
CA ASP A 666 -21.73 31.54 -7.29
C ASP A 666 -22.16 30.07 -7.23
N ALA A 667 -22.00 29.30 -8.32
CA ALA A 667 -22.37 27.88 -8.39
C ALA A 667 -21.29 26.92 -7.85
N CYS A 668 -20.08 27.41 -7.56
CA CYS A 668 -18.98 26.59 -7.04
C CYS A 668 -18.84 26.79 -5.52
N GLU A 669 -18.39 25.76 -4.80
CA GLU A 669 -18.18 25.86 -3.35
C GLU A 669 -17.19 27.00 -3.06
N SER A 670 -17.67 28.00 -2.32
CA SER A 670 -17.07 29.31 -2.13
C SER A 670 -15.72 29.28 -1.39
N CYS A 671 -15.27 28.10 -0.94
CA CYS A 671 -14.10 27.91 -0.09
C CYS A 671 -12.81 27.59 -0.86
N ILE A 672 -12.88 27.15 -2.13
CA ILE A 672 -11.68 26.78 -2.92
C ILE A 672 -11.21 27.96 -3.79
N PHE A 673 -11.97 29.07 -3.80
CA PHE A 673 -11.70 30.23 -4.63
C PHE A 673 -10.97 31.34 -3.86
N PHE A 674 -9.76 31.63 -4.34
CA PHE A 674 -8.93 32.82 -4.12
C PHE A 674 -8.15 32.95 -2.81
N SER A 675 -6.90 32.49 -2.83
CA SER A 675 -5.80 33.22 -2.19
C SER A 675 -5.09 34.08 -3.24
N VAL A 676 -5.47 35.37 -3.28
CA VAL A 676 -4.73 36.52 -3.84
C VAL A 676 -4.23 36.38 -5.28
N ILE A 677 -5.14 36.50 -6.24
CA ILE A 677 -4.81 36.84 -7.64
C ILE A 677 -5.19 38.28 -7.90
N SER A 678 -4.38 39.20 -7.40
CA SER A 678 -4.13 40.48 -8.04
C SER A 678 -2.91 41.08 -7.33
N LEU A 679 -1.97 41.64 -8.11
CA LEU A 679 -0.71 42.27 -7.68
C LEU A 679 0.53 41.36 -7.64
N CYS A 680 0.93 40.85 -8.80
CA CYS A 680 2.33 40.54 -9.06
C CYS A 680 2.73 41.07 -10.44
N THR A 681 2.88 42.38 -10.57
CA THR A 681 3.71 42.97 -11.63
C THR A 681 5.10 43.16 -11.05
N PHE A 682 6.04 42.27 -11.36
CA PHE A 682 7.44 42.38 -10.90
C PHE A 682 8.40 42.73 -12.04
N VAL A 683 9.33 43.62 -11.70
CA VAL A 683 10.29 44.32 -12.57
C VAL A 683 11.60 43.53 -12.71
N LEU A 684 12.10 43.54 -13.95
CA LEU A 684 13.44 43.29 -14.55
C LEU A 684 14.53 42.48 -13.81
N VAL A 685 15.14 41.62 -14.62
CA VAL A 685 16.13 40.56 -14.39
C VAL A 685 17.52 41.06 -13.93
N SER A 686 18.15 40.30 -13.02
CA SER A 686 19.61 40.24 -12.84
C SER A 686 20.14 38.97 -13.54
N CYS A 687 21.25 39.06 -14.29
CA CYS A 687 21.82 37.96 -15.11
C CYS A 687 22.20 36.66 -14.36
N THR A 688 22.03 36.58 -13.04
CA THR A 688 22.51 35.50 -12.17
C THR A 688 21.49 34.39 -11.89
N VAL A 689 20.21 34.62 -12.19
CA VAL A 689 19.09 33.73 -11.80
C VAL A 689 18.46 33.11 -13.05
N ALA A 690 18.31 31.78 -13.08
CA ALA A 690 17.75 31.06 -14.23
C ALA A 690 16.22 31.18 -14.28
N ALA A 691 15.57 31.01 -13.12
CA ALA A 691 14.13 31.15 -12.99
C ALA A 691 13.74 31.71 -11.62
N ARG A 692 12.57 32.33 -11.53
CA ARG A 692 11.93 32.71 -10.27
C ARG A 692 10.55 32.09 -10.23
N PHE A 693 10.13 31.64 -9.06
CA PHE A 693 8.79 31.09 -8.91
C PHE A 693 8.12 31.53 -7.61
N VAL A 694 6.79 31.52 -7.65
CA VAL A 694 5.93 31.69 -6.49
C VAL A 694 4.88 30.59 -6.53
N ALA A 695 4.90 29.71 -5.54
CA ALA A 695 3.89 28.69 -5.32
C ALA A 695 2.99 29.13 -4.16
N THR A 696 1.67 29.09 -4.36
CA THR A 696 0.68 29.60 -3.40
C THR A 696 -0.20 28.48 -2.87
N ASP A 697 -0.75 28.66 -1.67
CA ASP A 697 -1.63 27.67 -1.02
C ASP A 697 -2.91 27.36 -1.83
N GLY A 698 -3.38 28.36 -2.61
CA GLY A 698 -4.49 28.23 -3.55
C GLY A 698 -4.21 27.40 -4.80
N GLY A 699 -3.03 26.76 -4.90
CA GLY A 699 -2.70 25.86 -6.01
C GLY A 699 -2.20 26.57 -7.27
N ILE A 700 -1.85 27.85 -7.18
CA ILE A 700 -1.28 28.60 -8.32
C ILE A 700 0.22 28.67 -8.15
N THR A 701 0.94 28.23 -9.18
CA THR A 701 2.40 28.34 -9.27
C THR A 701 2.76 29.16 -10.49
N ARG A 702 3.50 30.25 -10.30
CA ARG A 702 3.99 31.09 -11.40
C ARG A 702 5.49 30.95 -11.54
N VAL A 703 5.96 30.70 -12.76
CA VAL A 703 7.39 30.57 -13.09
C VAL A 703 7.76 31.61 -14.14
N TYR A 704 8.83 32.35 -13.88
CA TYR A 704 9.34 33.39 -14.77
C TYR A 704 10.83 33.15 -15.08
N PRO A 705 11.28 33.32 -16.34
CA PRO A 705 10.52 33.65 -17.55
C PRO A 705 9.74 32.46 -18.13
N ARG A 706 8.92 32.68 -19.16
CA ARG A 706 8.10 31.62 -19.81
C ARG A 706 8.91 30.38 -20.21
N SER A 707 10.11 30.55 -20.76
CA SER A 707 10.98 29.43 -21.17
C SER A 707 11.32 28.50 -20.00
N ALA A 708 11.62 29.07 -18.83
CA ALA A 708 11.89 28.30 -17.63
C ALA A 708 10.64 27.62 -17.05
N GLY A 709 9.45 28.14 -17.36
CA GLY A 709 8.18 27.51 -17.03
C GLY A 709 7.90 26.29 -17.90
N GLU A 710 8.25 26.30 -19.18
CA GLU A 710 8.07 25.15 -20.07
C GLU A 710 8.97 23.95 -19.66
N GLU A 711 10.13 24.23 -19.06
CA GLU A 711 11.07 23.24 -18.51
C GLU A 711 10.80 22.88 -17.03
N TRP A 712 9.67 23.33 -16.46
CA TRP A 712 9.34 23.09 -15.06
C TRP A 712 8.81 21.66 -14.84
N THR A 713 9.55 20.86 -14.06
CA THR A 713 9.28 19.43 -13.85
C THR A 713 8.49 19.11 -12.59
N GLU A 714 8.30 20.08 -11.69
CA GLU A 714 7.62 19.84 -10.41
C GLU A 714 6.10 19.67 -10.59
N ASN A 715 5.48 18.94 -9.66
CA ASN A 715 4.04 18.73 -9.67
C ASN A 715 3.26 20.06 -9.55
N PRO A 716 2.29 20.35 -10.45
CA PRO A 716 1.48 21.56 -10.36
C PRO A 716 0.57 21.59 -9.12
N GLU A 717 0.23 20.45 -8.51
CA GLU A 717 -0.46 20.42 -7.23
C GLU A 717 0.53 20.74 -6.10
N THR A 718 0.42 21.95 -5.57
CA THR A 718 1.26 22.46 -4.48
C THR A 718 1.24 21.58 -3.23
N TYR A 719 0.15 20.87 -2.96
CA TYR A 719 0.03 20.00 -1.78
C TYR A 719 0.71 18.65 -1.97
N GLU A 720 1.12 18.30 -3.19
CA GLU A 720 1.89 17.09 -3.49
C GLU A 720 3.38 17.42 -3.77
N SER A 721 3.75 18.70 -3.78
CA SER A 721 5.12 19.14 -4.01
C SER A 721 6.01 18.93 -2.77
N SER A 722 7.14 18.25 -2.95
CA SER A 722 8.10 18.00 -1.85
C SER A 722 8.70 19.30 -1.34
N PHE A 723 9.26 20.14 -2.23
CA PHE A 723 9.91 21.38 -1.81
C PHE A 723 8.93 22.28 -1.04
N TYR A 724 7.66 22.38 -1.46
CA TYR A 724 6.67 23.23 -0.80
C TYR A 724 6.45 22.83 0.67
N LYS A 725 6.28 21.52 0.94
CA LYS A 725 6.12 20.99 2.31
C LYS A 725 7.36 21.23 3.18
N ARG A 726 8.55 20.96 2.64
CA ARG A 726 9.84 21.14 3.35
C ARG A 726 10.07 22.59 3.74
N THR A 727 9.80 23.51 2.81
CA THR A 727 10.02 24.94 3.04
C THR A 727 9.08 25.51 4.11
N LEU A 728 7.89 24.94 4.30
CA LEU A 728 6.95 25.43 5.32
C LEU A 728 7.35 25.06 6.74
N ASP A 729 7.99 23.90 6.94
CA ASP A 729 8.46 23.48 8.27
C ASP A 729 9.74 24.23 8.69
N ASN A 730 10.53 24.67 7.71
CA ASN A 730 11.80 25.35 7.95
C ASN A 730 11.67 26.88 7.85
N GLU A 731 12.38 27.62 8.72
CA GLU A 731 12.46 29.10 8.66
C GLU A 731 13.67 29.60 7.82
N ILE A 732 14.57 28.68 7.47
CA ILE A 732 15.80 28.90 6.72
C ILE A 732 15.56 28.81 5.19
N TYR A 733 16.54 29.21 4.38
CA TYR A 733 16.48 28.95 2.94
C TYR A 733 16.79 27.48 2.68
N ILE A 734 15.89 26.81 1.97
CA ILE A 734 16.04 25.40 1.60
C ILE A 734 16.57 25.32 0.18
N PHE A 735 17.73 24.68 0.04
CA PHE A 735 18.34 24.31 -1.22
C PHE A 735 18.00 22.85 -1.50
N THR A 736 17.37 22.60 -2.66
CA THR A 736 16.97 21.26 -3.10
C THR A 736 17.86 20.82 -4.25
N ALA A 737 18.47 19.64 -4.11
CA ALA A 737 19.30 19.05 -5.14
C ALA A 737 18.47 18.58 -6.34
N PRO A 738 18.96 18.76 -7.59
CA PRO A 738 18.30 18.22 -8.77
C PRO A 738 18.30 16.68 -8.74
N SER A 739 17.30 16.06 -9.35
CA SER A 739 17.24 14.61 -9.48
C SER A 739 18.31 14.10 -10.46
N PHE A 740 19.11 13.12 -10.04
CA PHE A 740 20.10 12.47 -10.90
C PHE A 740 19.45 11.33 -11.70
N ASN A 741 19.36 11.48 -13.03
CA ASN A 741 18.82 10.44 -13.91
C ASN A 741 19.95 9.62 -14.55
N GLU A 742 19.87 8.28 -14.44
CA GLU A 742 20.79 7.35 -15.12
C GLU A 742 20.69 7.43 -16.66
N SER A 743 19.63 8.03 -17.22
CA SER A 743 19.42 8.23 -18.65
C SER A 743 20.32 9.28 -19.31
N GLY A 744 21.19 9.96 -18.54
CA GLY A 744 22.25 10.82 -19.07
C GLY A 744 21.78 12.17 -19.61
N GLU A 745 20.57 12.63 -19.27
CA GLU A 745 20.20 14.03 -19.48
C GLU A 745 21.10 14.94 -18.62
N SER A 746 21.68 15.95 -19.24
CA SER A 746 22.69 16.79 -18.59
C SER A 746 22.09 17.58 -17.42
N VAL A 747 22.54 17.24 -16.20
CA VAL A 747 22.28 17.95 -14.93
C VAL A 747 22.50 19.48 -15.02
N SER A 748 23.33 19.92 -15.98
CA SER A 748 23.63 21.34 -16.22
C SER A 748 22.42 22.21 -16.58
N GLU A 749 21.32 21.64 -17.10
CA GLU A 749 20.09 22.41 -17.42
C GLU A 749 19.10 22.46 -16.26
N SER A 750 19.11 21.46 -15.36
CA SER A 750 18.05 21.30 -14.36
C SER A 750 18.17 22.20 -13.13
N GLY A 751 19.30 22.90 -12.91
CA GLY A 751 19.47 23.98 -11.92
C GLY A 751 19.22 23.58 -10.44
N ILE A 752 19.76 24.36 -9.49
CA ILE A 752 19.50 24.13 -8.05
C ILE A 752 18.31 24.98 -7.62
N LEU A 753 17.32 24.37 -6.97
CA LEU A 753 16.13 25.08 -6.48
C LEU A 753 16.39 25.65 -5.09
N VAL A 754 16.11 26.94 -4.90
CA VAL A 754 16.18 27.62 -3.59
C VAL A 754 14.80 28.15 -3.24
N SER A 755 14.32 27.84 -2.05
CA SER A 755 12.96 28.15 -1.62
C SER A 755 12.91 28.71 -0.20
N LYS A 756 11.93 29.60 0.04
CA LYS A 756 11.62 30.14 1.37
C LYS A 756 10.13 30.44 1.54
N ALA A 757 9.60 30.14 2.71
CA ALA A 757 8.22 30.43 3.06
C ALA A 757 8.04 31.92 3.34
N VAL A 758 6.88 32.44 2.98
CA VAL A 758 6.51 33.83 3.22
C VAL A 758 5.88 33.90 4.61
N ASP A 759 6.59 34.44 5.58
CA ASP A 759 6.04 34.63 6.92
C ASP A 759 5.21 35.91 6.99
N LEU A 760 3.97 35.78 7.45
CA LEU A 760 3.01 36.86 7.61
C LEU A 760 2.51 36.88 9.05
N VAL A 761 2.59 38.03 9.73
CA VAL A 761 2.09 38.19 11.09
C VAL A 761 0.92 39.16 11.10
N ILE A 762 -0.26 38.69 11.48
CA ILE A 762 -1.50 39.48 11.57
C ILE A 762 -2.11 39.22 12.95
N ASN A 763 -2.33 40.28 13.74
CA ASN A 763 -2.94 40.17 15.07
C ASN A 763 -2.30 39.10 15.97
N GLU A 764 -0.96 39.07 16.01
CA GLU A 764 -0.16 38.09 16.78
C GLU A 764 -0.24 36.62 16.27
N VAL A 765 -0.92 36.37 15.15
CA VAL A 765 -0.97 35.06 14.47
C VAL A 765 0.04 35.02 13.33
N THR A 766 0.83 33.94 13.27
CA THR A 766 1.78 33.65 12.19
C THR A 766 1.11 32.79 11.10
N LEU A 767 1.16 33.23 9.85
CA LEU A 767 0.62 32.55 8.68
C LEU A 767 1.72 32.38 7.61
N LYS A 768 1.63 31.29 6.84
CA LYS A 768 2.55 31.00 5.72
C LYS A 768 1.78 30.76 4.41
N PRO A 769 1.30 31.81 3.70
CA PRO A 769 0.38 31.68 2.56
C PRO A 769 1.04 31.26 1.24
N ALA A 770 2.36 31.39 1.11
CA ALA A 770 3.07 31.13 -0.13
C ALA A 770 4.54 30.75 0.11
N VAL A 771 5.13 30.08 -0.87
CA VAL A 771 6.55 29.79 -0.95
C VAL A 771 7.11 30.48 -2.17
N VAL A 772 8.14 31.29 -1.96
CA VAL A 772 8.87 31.97 -3.03
C VAL A 772 10.21 31.29 -3.24
N GLY A 773 10.73 31.34 -4.46
CA GLY A 773 12.02 30.75 -4.72
C GLY A 773 12.63 31.11 -6.06
N VAL A 774 13.84 30.61 -6.25
CA VAL A 774 14.66 30.83 -7.43
C VAL A 774 15.34 29.53 -7.87
N LYS A 775 15.53 29.40 -9.18
CA LYS A 775 16.33 28.34 -9.78
C LYS A 775 17.69 28.93 -10.13
N LEU A 776 18.76 28.38 -9.55
CA LEU A 776 20.13 28.83 -9.77
C LEU A 776 20.78 28.05 -10.92
N ASN A 777 21.47 28.75 -11.80
CA ASN A 777 22.31 28.12 -12.82
C ASN A 777 23.64 27.70 -12.20
N VAL A 778 23.91 26.39 -12.20
CA VAL A 778 25.10 25.79 -11.59
C VAL A 778 26.39 26.35 -12.17
N SER A 779 26.50 26.41 -13.51
CA SER A 779 27.70 26.88 -14.21
C SER A 779 28.03 28.33 -13.90
N PHE A 780 27.00 29.17 -13.74
CA PHE A 780 27.19 30.58 -13.42
C PHE A 780 27.50 30.80 -11.93
N TRP A 781 26.80 30.09 -11.05
CA TRP A 781 27.07 30.13 -9.61
C TRP A 781 28.49 29.65 -9.30
N MET A 782 28.96 28.61 -9.99
CA MET A 782 30.32 28.10 -9.90
C MET A 782 31.35 29.13 -10.38
N ASN A 783 31.08 29.85 -11.48
CA ASN A 783 31.97 30.91 -11.95
C ASN A 783 32.02 32.12 -11.00
N ILE A 784 30.90 32.49 -10.36
CA ILE A 784 30.91 33.50 -9.30
C ILE A 784 31.79 33.01 -8.16
N TYR A 785 31.53 31.80 -7.66
CA TYR A 785 32.28 31.24 -6.53
C TYR A 785 33.77 31.18 -6.83
N LEU A 786 34.17 30.61 -7.96
CA LEU A 786 35.58 30.51 -8.34
C LEU A 786 36.23 31.89 -8.46
N ASN A 787 35.55 32.89 -9.03
CA ASN A 787 36.12 34.24 -9.14
C ASN A 787 36.12 35.02 -7.82
N THR A 788 35.02 35.05 -7.06
CA THR A 788 34.94 35.82 -5.81
C THR A 788 35.76 35.20 -4.68
N PHE A 789 35.85 33.87 -4.64
CA PHE A 789 36.65 33.13 -3.68
C PHE A 789 38.14 33.20 -4.00
N PHE A 790 38.56 33.02 -5.26
CA PHE A 790 39.98 32.96 -5.60
C PHE A 790 40.64 34.30 -5.95
N GLU A 791 39.90 35.33 -6.39
CA GLU A 791 40.51 36.66 -6.64
C GLU A 791 40.81 37.44 -5.36
N ARG A 792 40.08 37.18 -4.26
CA ARG A 792 40.22 37.96 -3.02
C ARG A 792 41.37 37.50 -2.12
N PHE A 793 41.87 36.28 -2.33
CA PHE A 793 43.00 35.70 -1.59
C PHE A 793 44.24 35.56 -2.51
N PHE A 794 45.01 36.64 -2.67
CA PHE A 794 46.23 36.63 -3.48
C PHE A 794 47.34 35.73 -2.89
N SER A 795 47.93 34.89 -3.76
CA SER A 795 49.23 34.19 -3.73
C SER A 795 49.35 32.81 -3.01
N CYS A 796 49.97 31.83 -3.71
CA CYS A 796 50.31 30.44 -3.33
C CYS A 796 49.12 29.51 -2.96
N LEU A 797 48.14 29.96 -2.17
CA LEU A 797 47.06 29.12 -1.61
C LEU A 797 46.04 28.65 -2.67
N THR A 798 45.70 29.51 -3.64
CA THR A 798 44.76 29.22 -4.74
C THR A 798 45.22 28.05 -5.62
N LEU A 799 46.51 28.00 -5.97
CA LEU A 799 47.09 26.91 -6.78
C LEU A 799 47.14 25.59 -5.98
N PHE A 800 47.39 25.68 -4.66
CA PHE A 800 47.38 24.53 -3.76
C PHE A 800 45.98 23.95 -3.56
N ILE A 801 44.96 24.81 -3.38
CA ILE A 801 43.56 24.38 -3.22
C ILE A 801 43.03 23.74 -4.52
N LEU A 802 43.37 24.25 -5.71
CA LEU A 802 42.92 23.64 -6.97
C LEU A 802 43.57 22.26 -7.26
N GLN A 803 44.81 22.03 -6.83
CA GLN A 803 45.54 20.78 -7.13
C GLN A 803 45.52 19.74 -6.00
N HIS A 804 45.41 20.14 -4.72
CA HIS A 804 45.63 19.25 -3.58
C HIS A 804 44.45 19.14 -2.60
N VAL A 805 43.37 19.90 -2.80
CA VAL A 805 42.22 19.93 -1.88
C VAL A 805 40.91 19.81 -2.68
N ASP A 806 39.99 19.00 -2.19
CA ASP A 806 38.64 18.87 -2.73
C ASP A 806 37.69 19.69 -1.84
N CYS A 807 36.90 20.57 -2.46
CA CYS A 807 35.93 21.44 -1.78
C CYS A 807 34.55 21.17 -2.35
N VAL A 808 33.60 20.79 -1.49
CA VAL A 808 32.23 20.46 -1.89
C VAL A 808 31.21 21.12 -0.98
N ILE A 809 30.04 21.44 -1.54
CA ILE A 809 28.86 21.86 -0.78
C ILE A 809 27.84 20.75 -0.87
N LEU A 810 27.40 20.29 0.30
CA LEU A 810 26.36 19.29 0.45
C LEU A 810 25.14 19.92 1.12
N ASP A 811 23.96 19.38 0.85
CA ASP A 811 22.75 19.69 1.60
C ASP A 811 22.60 18.79 2.85
N ASP A 812 21.48 18.96 3.56
CA ASP A 812 21.11 18.20 4.75
C ASP A 812 20.83 16.71 4.48
N GLY A 813 20.49 16.36 3.23
CA GLY A 813 20.38 14.98 2.78
C GLY A 813 21.72 14.34 2.38
N GLY A 814 22.80 15.11 2.30
CA GLY A 814 24.10 14.63 1.83
C GLY A 814 24.19 14.52 0.31
N PHE A 815 23.36 15.25 -0.43
CA PHE A 815 23.44 15.35 -1.89
C PHE A 815 24.45 16.40 -2.32
N LEU A 816 25.18 16.11 -3.39
CA LEU A 816 26.19 17.00 -3.94
C LEU A 816 25.53 18.16 -4.71
N LEU A 817 25.73 19.39 -4.23
CA LEU A 817 25.24 20.59 -4.92
C LEU A 817 26.34 21.33 -5.67
N MET A 818 27.57 21.29 -5.15
CA MET A 818 28.70 22.00 -5.72
C MET A 818 30.00 21.26 -5.50
N SER A 819 30.90 21.35 -6.47
CA SER A 819 32.29 20.89 -6.34
C SER A 819 33.26 21.83 -7.03
N ASN A 820 34.52 21.86 -6.58
CA ASN A 820 35.62 22.52 -7.28
C ASN A 820 36.25 21.66 -8.39
N LYS A 821 35.97 20.35 -8.45
CA LYS A 821 36.52 19.42 -9.45
C LYS A 821 35.55 19.16 -10.59
N ASP A 822 36.03 19.25 -11.83
CA ASP A 822 35.21 19.02 -13.03
C ASP A 822 34.55 17.62 -13.06
N GLU A 823 35.24 16.59 -12.54
CA GLU A 823 34.70 15.23 -12.45
C GLU A 823 33.46 15.12 -11.56
N TYR A 824 33.34 15.98 -10.54
CA TYR A 824 32.21 15.97 -9.62
C TYR A 824 31.07 16.87 -10.10
N ILE A 825 31.33 17.81 -11.03
CA ILE A 825 30.28 18.67 -11.60
C ILE A 825 29.25 17.81 -12.35
N THR A 826 29.71 16.77 -13.08
CA THR A 826 28.82 15.84 -13.78
C THR A 826 27.99 14.97 -12.84
N LEU A 827 28.35 14.91 -11.56
CA LEU A 827 27.71 14.11 -10.51
C LEU A 827 26.83 14.95 -9.57
N ILE A 828 26.54 16.21 -9.90
CA ILE A 828 25.66 17.06 -9.10
C ILE A 828 24.27 16.43 -8.99
N GLY A 829 23.66 16.50 -7.81
CA GLY A 829 22.41 15.81 -7.50
C GLY A 829 22.58 14.35 -7.08
N GLN A 830 23.76 13.75 -7.26
CA GLN A 830 24.05 12.41 -6.75
C GLN A 830 24.32 12.44 -5.24
N PHE A 831 23.97 11.34 -4.56
CA PHE A 831 24.27 11.16 -3.14
C PHE A 831 25.79 11.08 -2.91
N PHE A 832 26.31 11.86 -1.96
CA PHE A 832 27.75 11.98 -1.74
C PHE A 832 28.43 10.68 -1.32
N GLY A 833 27.71 9.75 -0.69
CA GLY A 833 28.24 8.42 -0.36
C GLY A 833 28.54 7.53 -1.58
N GLU A 834 28.05 7.87 -2.76
CA GLU A 834 28.44 7.20 -4.02
C GLU A 834 29.66 7.86 -4.66
N VAL A 835 29.84 9.17 -4.46
CA VAL A 835 30.99 9.95 -4.94
C VAL A 835 32.22 9.68 -4.09
N ASP A 836 32.10 9.81 -2.76
CA ASP A 836 33.12 9.48 -1.77
C ASP A 836 32.53 8.74 -0.55
N PRO A 837 32.42 7.40 -0.61
CA PRO A 837 31.83 6.61 0.48
C PRO A 837 32.63 6.68 1.78
N VAL A 838 33.95 6.81 1.67
CA VAL A 838 34.85 6.72 2.83
C VAL A 838 34.71 8.00 3.66
N LEU A 839 34.64 9.15 3.00
CA LEU A 839 34.40 10.41 3.67
C LEU A 839 32.98 10.46 4.26
N MET A 840 31.95 10.08 3.51
CA MET A 840 30.57 10.08 4.00
C MET A 840 30.39 9.18 5.23
N THR A 841 31.00 7.99 5.26
CA THR A 841 30.98 7.10 6.43
C THR A 841 31.58 7.79 7.67
N ASN A 842 32.65 8.56 7.50
CA ASN A 842 33.27 9.29 8.59
C ASN A 842 32.45 10.51 9.04
N LEU A 843 31.73 11.17 8.12
CA LEU A 843 30.79 12.24 8.47
C LEU A 843 29.63 11.71 9.32
N VAL A 844 29.16 10.50 9.05
CA VAL A 844 28.17 9.80 9.90
C VAL A 844 28.78 9.43 11.25
N ASN A 845 29.99 8.85 11.28
CA ASN A 845 30.67 8.48 12.53
C ASN A 845 30.98 9.68 13.44
N THR A 846 31.19 10.87 12.87
CA THR A 846 31.40 12.11 13.61
C THR A 846 30.12 12.85 13.98
N SER A 847 28.95 12.25 13.73
CA SER A 847 27.61 12.80 14.01
C SER A 847 27.29 14.11 13.29
N LEU A 848 27.94 14.39 12.15
CA LEU A 848 27.51 15.48 11.27
C LEU A 848 26.16 15.13 10.62
N TYR A 849 26.07 13.91 10.08
CA TYR A 849 24.85 13.33 9.53
C TYR A 849 24.37 12.19 10.43
N SER A 850 23.07 12.15 10.69
CA SER A 850 22.38 10.97 11.18
C SER A 850 21.64 10.32 10.03
N LEU A 851 21.40 9.02 10.14
CA LEU A 851 20.61 8.27 9.16
C LEU A 851 19.48 7.54 9.85
N ASN A 852 18.36 7.42 9.16
CA ASN A 852 17.27 6.54 9.55
C ASN A 852 16.94 5.59 8.40
N LYS A 853 16.64 4.33 8.75
CA LYS A 853 16.28 3.28 7.79
C LYS A 853 14.80 3.01 7.93
N THR A 854 14.11 3.04 6.81
CA THR A 854 12.66 2.82 6.72
C THR A 854 12.36 1.74 5.68
N TYR A 855 11.15 1.19 5.73
CA TYR A 855 10.71 0.18 4.78
C TYR A 855 9.48 0.68 4.04
N ASP A 856 9.54 0.74 2.72
CA ASP A 856 8.37 0.91 1.86
C ASP A 856 7.83 -0.48 1.50
N TYR A 857 6.64 -0.80 2.03
CA TYR A 857 5.94 -2.07 1.79
C TYR A 857 5.06 -2.04 0.53
N GLN A 858 4.99 -0.90 -0.16
CA GLN A 858 4.12 -0.67 -1.31
C GLN A 858 4.92 -0.44 -2.60
N SER A 859 6.23 -0.72 -2.57
CA SER A 859 7.14 -0.60 -3.71
C SER A 859 7.04 -1.75 -4.70
N VAL A 860 7.69 -1.58 -5.85
CA VAL A 860 7.67 -2.55 -6.95
C VAL A 860 9.10 -2.84 -7.40
N CYS A 861 9.47 -4.11 -7.40
CA CYS A 861 10.80 -4.57 -7.76
C CYS A 861 10.73 -5.46 -9.00
N ASP A 862 11.86 -5.55 -9.71
CA ASP A 862 12.02 -6.58 -10.71
C ASP A 862 12.09 -7.95 -10.01
N PRO A 863 11.45 -8.99 -10.55
CA PRO A 863 11.45 -10.31 -9.93
C PRO A 863 12.88 -10.85 -9.86
N GLU A 864 13.25 -11.42 -8.71
CA GLU A 864 14.52 -12.09 -8.57
C GLU A 864 14.58 -13.25 -9.57
N LYS A 865 15.63 -13.27 -10.40
CA LYS A 865 15.95 -14.45 -11.20
C LYS A 865 16.45 -15.52 -10.22
N ASP A 866 15.53 -16.30 -9.67
CA ASP A 866 15.88 -17.52 -8.96
C ASP A 866 16.84 -18.30 -9.86
N SER A 867 18.08 -18.51 -9.42
CA SER A 867 19.01 -19.43 -10.05
C SER A 867 18.53 -20.86 -9.76
N LYS A 868 17.33 -21.22 -10.21
CA LYS A 868 16.93 -22.62 -10.32
C LYS A 868 17.90 -23.21 -11.33
N ALA A 869 18.90 -23.92 -10.83
CA ALA A 869 19.82 -24.71 -11.62
C ALA A 869 19.02 -25.36 -12.76
N ALA A 870 19.40 -25.01 -13.98
CA ALA A 870 18.67 -25.33 -15.21
C ALA A 870 18.17 -26.78 -15.22
N ALA A 871 16.91 -26.99 -14.87
CA ALA A 871 16.17 -28.16 -15.26
C ALA A 871 15.57 -27.83 -16.63
N GLY A 872 16.39 -27.98 -17.68
CA GLY A 872 15.91 -27.87 -19.05
C GLY A 872 14.70 -28.79 -19.28
N PRO A 873 13.79 -28.45 -20.21
CA PRO A 873 12.64 -29.30 -20.52
C PRO A 873 13.15 -30.64 -21.05
N ARG A 874 13.05 -31.70 -20.24
CA ARG A 874 13.26 -33.07 -20.72
C ARG A 874 12.01 -33.54 -21.45
N SER A 875 11.83 -33.07 -22.67
CA SER A 875 11.07 -33.79 -23.70
C SER A 875 12.04 -34.13 -24.82
N VAL A 876 12.59 -35.35 -24.77
CA VAL A 876 13.32 -35.91 -25.91
C VAL A 876 12.26 -36.29 -26.96
N TYR A 877 12.12 -35.47 -27.99
CA TYR A 877 11.41 -35.87 -29.21
C TYR A 877 12.28 -36.91 -29.93
N VAL A 878 11.77 -38.14 -30.07
CA VAL A 878 12.42 -39.18 -30.86
C VAL A 878 11.78 -39.13 -32.25
N PRO A 879 12.46 -38.60 -33.28
CA PRO A 879 11.89 -38.51 -34.61
C PRO A 879 11.66 -39.92 -35.19
N THR A 880 10.50 -40.13 -35.79
CA THR A 880 10.21 -41.37 -36.51
C THR A 880 10.60 -41.23 -37.98
N ILE A 881 10.79 -42.34 -38.70
CA ILE A 881 11.23 -42.36 -40.10
C ILE A 881 10.29 -41.56 -41.03
N ALA A 882 9.05 -41.30 -40.61
CA ALA A 882 8.10 -40.43 -41.33
C ALA A 882 8.51 -38.94 -41.33
N ASP A 883 9.23 -38.47 -40.31
CA ASP A 883 9.67 -37.07 -40.19
C ASP A 883 10.80 -36.72 -41.18
N PHE A 884 11.55 -37.73 -41.66
CA PHE A 884 12.65 -37.55 -42.62
C PHE A 884 12.20 -37.39 -44.08
N LEU A 885 10.95 -37.73 -44.41
CA LEU A 885 10.46 -37.78 -45.80
C LEU A 885 9.56 -36.60 -46.20
N SER A 886 9.34 -35.64 -45.31
CA SER A 886 8.54 -34.44 -45.59
C SER A 886 9.42 -33.29 -46.08
N ILE A 887 9.91 -33.38 -47.32
CA ILE A 887 10.58 -32.27 -48.03
C ILE A 887 9.51 -31.24 -48.42
N GLY A 888 9.16 -30.38 -47.45
CA GLY A 888 8.18 -29.30 -47.62
C GLY A 888 8.38 -28.13 -46.65
N TRP A 889 9.51 -28.09 -45.94
CA TRP A 889 9.78 -27.13 -44.86
C TRP A 889 10.85 -26.07 -45.19
N LEU A 890 11.14 -25.85 -46.48
CA LEU A 890 12.10 -24.81 -46.90
C LEU A 890 11.46 -23.48 -47.33
N CYS A 891 10.14 -23.31 -47.20
CA CYS A 891 9.46 -22.04 -47.49
C CYS A 891 8.33 -21.74 -46.47
N ALA A 892 8.67 -21.63 -45.19
CA ALA A 892 7.86 -20.93 -44.17
C ALA A 892 8.65 -20.84 -42.85
N SER A 893 9.67 -19.99 -42.81
CA SER A 893 10.25 -19.51 -41.54
C SER A 893 10.72 -18.06 -41.69
N GLU A 894 9.78 -17.20 -42.06
CA GLU A 894 9.70 -15.90 -41.41
C GLU A 894 8.55 -16.02 -40.41
N SER A 895 8.83 -16.71 -39.29
CA SER A 895 8.17 -16.31 -38.05
C SER A 895 8.76 -14.96 -37.72
N THR A 896 7.94 -13.93 -37.79
CA THR A 896 8.13 -12.75 -36.96
C THR A 896 8.31 -13.29 -35.54
N ASP A 897 9.56 -13.33 -35.09
CA ASP A 897 9.85 -13.17 -33.68
C ASP A 897 9.29 -11.79 -33.36
N ASP A 898 7.98 -11.74 -33.09
CA ASP A 898 7.44 -10.71 -32.23
C ASP A 898 8.23 -10.91 -30.94
N ASP A 899 9.27 -10.10 -30.80
CA ASP A 899 9.73 -9.61 -29.52
C ASP A 899 8.49 -9.05 -28.81
N ILE A 900 7.66 -9.95 -28.26
CA ILE A 900 6.94 -9.67 -27.04
C ILE A 900 8.09 -9.39 -26.10
N SER A 901 8.43 -8.11 -26.00
CA SER A 901 9.25 -7.61 -24.91
C SER A 901 8.72 -8.34 -23.69
N ASP A 902 9.58 -9.17 -23.08
CA ASP A 902 9.44 -9.56 -21.68
C ASP A 902 9.46 -8.23 -20.91
N ALA A 903 8.34 -7.51 -20.95
CA ALA A 903 8.00 -6.48 -20.01
C ALA A 903 7.86 -7.26 -18.72
N MET A 904 9.00 -7.47 -18.05
CA MET A 904 9.10 -8.10 -16.76
C MET A 904 8.01 -7.46 -15.90
N PHE A 905 6.98 -8.24 -15.58
CA PHE A 905 5.94 -7.78 -14.68
C PHE A 905 6.63 -7.52 -13.35
N LYS A 906 6.81 -6.23 -13.01
CA LYS A 906 7.35 -5.84 -11.71
C LYS A 906 6.42 -6.35 -10.61
N GLU A 907 6.97 -7.01 -9.62
CA GLU A 907 6.22 -7.57 -8.50
C GLU A 907 6.28 -6.64 -7.29
N SER A 908 5.21 -6.60 -6.49
CA SER A 908 5.21 -5.88 -5.22
C SER A 908 6.27 -6.47 -4.30
N CYS A 909 7.14 -5.61 -3.78
CA CYS A 909 8.26 -6.00 -2.92
C CYS A 909 8.35 -5.06 -1.72
N ILE A 910 9.29 -5.34 -0.83
CA ILE A 910 9.67 -4.43 0.25
C ILE A 910 10.97 -3.76 -0.19
N THR A 911 11.01 -2.44 -0.17
CA THR A 911 12.26 -1.70 -0.34
C THR A 911 12.70 -1.07 0.97
N GLU A 912 13.95 -1.31 1.35
CA GLU A 912 14.60 -0.57 2.42
C GLU A 912 15.06 0.77 1.85
N GLN A 913 14.75 1.84 2.57
CA GLN A 913 15.12 3.19 2.22
C GLN A 913 15.96 3.77 3.34
N THR A 914 17.04 4.45 2.98
CA THR A 914 17.87 5.17 3.93
C THR A 914 17.75 6.64 3.62
N GLN A 915 17.53 7.45 4.64
CA GLN A 915 17.56 8.91 4.53
C GLN A 915 18.55 9.48 5.53
N TYR A 916 19.22 10.56 5.12
CA TYR A 916 20.17 11.30 5.94
C TYR A 916 19.60 12.67 6.29
N PHE A 917 19.95 13.16 7.48
CA PHE A 917 19.54 14.46 7.98
C PHE A 917 20.53 14.99 9.03
N PHE A 918 20.44 16.28 9.33
CA PHE A 918 21.18 16.89 10.43
C PHE A 918 20.43 16.70 11.75
N ASP A 919 21.04 15.98 12.69
CA ASP A 919 20.48 15.77 14.03
C ASP A 919 21.13 16.69 15.08
N ASN A 920 22.42 16.99 14.92
CA ASN A 920 23.18 17.82 15.84
C ASN A 920 23.32 19.27 15.34
N ASP A 921 23.14 20.24 16.23
CA ASP A 921 23.21 21.68 15.94
C ASP A 921 24.65 22.26 15.97
N GLU A 922 25.66 21.42 16.23
CA GLU A 922 27.06 21.84 16.12
C GLU A 922 27.37 22.37 14.71
N LYS A 923 28.10 23.48 14.65
CA LYS A 923 28.37 24.19 13.39
C LYS A 923 29.62 23.69 12.67
N SER A 924 30.61 23.22 13.42
CA SER A 924 31.95 22.94 12.92
C SER A 924 32.40 21.55 13.32
N TYR A 925 32.81 20.76 12.34
CA TYR A 925 33.31 19.40 12.53
C TYR A 925 34.69 19.28 11.89
N SER A 926 35.55 18.47 12.49
CA SER A 926 36.87 18.18 11.93
C SER A 926 37.25 16.75 12.27
N GLY A 927 37.85 16.06 11.31
CA GLY A 927 38.27 14.70 11.50
C GLY A 927 39.50 14.36 10.67
N VAL A 928 40.09 13.23 11.02
CA VAL A 928 41.27 12.68 10.36
C VAL A 928 40.94 11.24 9.98
N LEU A 929 41.15 10.92 8.71
CA LEU A 929 40.76 9.67 8.10
C LEU A 929 42.01 8.79 7.92
N ASP A 930 42.03 7.66 8.62
CA ASP A 930 43.12 6.69 8.59
C ASP A 930 42.72 5.44 7.79
N CYS A 931 43.21 5.34 6.55
CA CYS A 931 43.01 4.18 5.70
C CYS A 931 44.20 3.21 5.72
N GLY A 932 44.82 2.94 6.88
CA GLY A 932 45.67 1.78 7.18
C GLY A 932 46.95 1.53 6.34
N ASN A 933 47.14 2.20 5.20
CA ASN A 933 48.23 1.98 4.26
C ASN A 933 48.63 3.26 3.48
N CYS A 934 48.08 4.42 3.85
CA CYS A 934 48.40 5.72 3.24
C CYS A 934 49.39 6.49 4.12
N SER A 935 50.42 7.05 3.50
CA SER A 935 51.51 7.77 4.18
C SER A 935 51.13 9.16 4.70
N ARG A 936 49.94 9.65 4.34
CA ARG A 936 49.33 10.88 4.85
C ARG A 936 47.92 10.58 5.34
N TYR A 937 47.65 11.00 6.57
CA TYR A 937 46.30 11.09 7.10
C TYR A 937 45.51 12.13 6.30
N VAL A 938 44.35 11.74 5.77
CA VAL A 938 43.46 12.66 5.05
C VAL A 938 42.71 13.48 6.08
N MET A 939 42.96 14.78 6.12
CA MET A 939 42.23 15.69 7.01
C MET A 939 40.99 16.21 6.30
N TYR A 940 39.87 16.27 7.02
CA TYR A 940 38.68 16.96 6.56
C TYR A 940 38.16 17.93 7.62
N ARG A 941 37.50 18.98 7.15
CA ARG A 941 36.76 19.94 7.97
C ARG A 941 35.44 20.24 7.31
N ALA A 942 34.38 20.27 8.11
CA ALA A 942 33.03 20.60 7.65
C ALA A 942 32.49 21.74 8.50
N GLU A 943 31.89 22.74 7.84
CA GLU A 943 31.28 23.90 8.51
C GLU A 943 29.90 24.16 7.91
N LYS A 944 28.86 24.16 8.75
CA LYS A 944 27.48 24.43 8.34
C LYS A 944 27.28 25.91 8.04
N LEU A 945 26.62 26.22 6.93
CA LEU A 945 26.27 27.60 6.57
C LEU A 945 25.08 28.07 7.42
N PRO A 946 25.21 29.19 8.17
CA PRO A 946 24.09 29.72 8.95
C PRO A 946 22.88 30.13 8.08
N ASN A 947 21.66 29.91 8.56
CA ASN A 947 20.40 30.27 7.86
C ASN A 947 20.13 29.52 6.53
N THR A 948 20.83 28.43 6.25
CA THR A 948 20.57 27.52 5.13
C THR A 948 20.72 26.07 5.58
N ASN A 949 20.29 25.12 4.75
CA ASN A 949 20.47 23.68 4.97
C ASN A 949 21.81 23.15 4.40
N LEU A 950 22.79 24.02 4.17
CA LEU A 950 24.03 23.66 3.48
C LEU A 950 25.19 23.43 4.44
N VAL A 951 26.08 22.50 4.08
CA VAL A 951 27.37 22.31 4.72
C VAL A 951 28.50 22.44 3.70
N PHE A 952 29.54 23.20 4.07
CA PHE A 952 30.76 23.32 3.31
C PHE A 952 31.79 22.33 3.83
N LEU A 953 32.27 21.45 2.96
CA LEU A 953 33.23 20.40 3.28
C LEU A 953 34.52 20.62 2.51
N ILE A 954 35.64 20.58 3.22
CA ILE A 954 36.99 20.68 2.66
C ILE A 954 37.82 19.47 3.10
N THR A 955 38.50 18.84 2.16
CA THR A 955 39.22 17.57 2.36
C THR A 955 40.47 17.52 1.50
N ASP A 956 41.51 16.82 1.94
CA ASP A 956 42.66 16.53 1.07
C ASP A 956 42.21 15.76 -0.18
N ALA A 957 42.87 15.99 -1.32
CA ALA A 957 42.45 15.41 -2.59
C ALA A 957 42.40 13.88 -2.56
N LYS A 958 41.32 13.28 -3.06
CA LYS A 958 41.09 11.82 -3.08
C LYS A 958 42.24 11.02 -3.72
N ALA A 959 42.92 11.60 -4.71
CA ALA A 959 44.07 10.99 -5.40
C ALA A 959 45.29 10.71 -4.49
N THR A 960 45.30 11.22 -3.25
CA THR A 960 46.39 11.02 -2.29
C THR A 960 46.33 9.67 -1.57
N CYS A 961 45.18 8.99 -1.55
CA CYS A 961 45.00 7.71 -0.85
C CYS A 961 44.02 6.78 -1.59
N LEU A 962 44.55 5.82 -2.35
CA LEU A 962 43.77 4.86 -3.15
C LEU A 962 43.49 3.52 -2.44
N SER A 963 43.96 3.32 -1.19
CA SER A 963 43.87 2.02 -0.50
C SER A 963 42.64 1.85 0.39
N CYS A 964 41.72 2.81 0.43
CA CYS A 964 40.49 2.70 1.21
C CYS A 964 39.51 1.75 0.49
N ASP A 965 38.93 0.79 1.21
CA ASP A 965 37.90 -0.12 0.66
C ASP A 965 36.57 0.66 0.52
N PRO A 966 36.10 0.96 -0.71
CA PRO A 966 35.02 1.91 -0.92
C PRO A 966 33.72 1.14 -1.15
N ARG A 967 33.18 0.49 -0.12
CA ARG A 967 31.79 0.02 -0.25
C ARG A 967 30.90 1.25 -0.41
N PRO A 968 30.25 1.45 -1.57
CA PRO A 968 29.46 2.65 -1.80
C PRO A 968 28.31 2.69 -0.81
N LEU A 969 28.16 3.81 -0.11
CA LEU A 969 26.95 4.09 0.66
C LEU A 969 25.94 4.62 -0.34
N ARG A 970 24.86 3.89 -0.54
CA ARG A 970 23.79 4.30 -1.46
C ARG A 970 22.61 4.84 -0.67
N GLN A 971 22.05 5.92 -1.16
CA GLN A 971 20.77 6.46 -0.68
C GLN A 971 19.74 6.23 -1.78
N ALA A 972 19.24 5.01 -1.87
CA ALA A 972 18.28 4.58 -2.88
C ALA A 972 17.34 3.52 -2.29
N GLU A 973 16.17 3.35 -2.89
CA GLU A 973 15.31 2.19 -2.61
C GLU A 973 16.05 0.89 -2.97
N GLN A 974 16.29 0.03 -1.99
CA GLN A 974 16.94 -1.26 -2.21
C GLN A 974 15.97 -2.39 -1.87
N PRO A 975 15.79 -3.39 -2.75
CA PRO A 975 15.02 -4.58 -2.41
C PRO A 975 15.56 -5.22 -1.13
N SER A 976 14.67 -5.49 -0.19
CA SER A 976 15.01 -6.08 1.10
C SER A 976 13.94 -7.10 1.48
N GLU A 977 14.32 -8.12 2.26
CA GLU A 977 13.34 -9.06 2.83
C GLU A 977 12.54 -8.42 3.98
N GLY A 978 12.89 -7.20 4.38
CA GLY A 978 12.29 -6.46 5.49
C GLY A 978 12.84 -6.89 6.85
N PRO A 979 12.26 -6.39 7.96
CA PRO A 979 12.59 -6.88 9.29
C PRO A 979 12.14 -8.34 9.45
N ASP A 980 12.93 -9.15 10.14
CA ASP A 980 12.62 -10.58 10.34
C ASP A 980 11.26 -10.74 11.06
N PRO A 981 10.26 -11.38 10.42
CA PRO A 981 8.97 -11.63 11.05
C PRO A 981 9.05 -12.44 12.35
N CYS A 982 10.07 -13.28 12.50
CA CYS A 982 10.28 -14.09 13.70
C CYS A 982 10.53 -13.21 14.93
N ASP A 983 11.36 -12.17 14.79
CA ASP A 983 11.67 -11.22 15.86
C ASP A 983 10.51 -10.25 16.14
N MET A 984 9.79 -9.84 15.09
CA MET A 984 8.62 -8.95 15.22
C MET A 984 7.48 -9.59 16.01
N VAL A 985 7.28 -10.89 15.88
CA VAL A 985 6.22 -11.61 16.61
C VAL A 985 6.48 -11.62 18.12
N ASP A 986 7.75 -11.60 18.55
CA ASP A 986 8.15 -11.48 19.97
C ASP A 986 7.85 -10.11 20.58
N LYS A 987 7.81 -9.07 19.76
CA LYS A 987 7.38 -7.72 20.13
C LYS A 987 6.15 -7.31 19.32
N ALA A 988 5.16 -8.18 19.27
CA ALA A 988 3.95 -7.92 18.51
C ALA A 988 3.29 -6.60 18.96
N ARG A 989 2.93 -5.76 17.99
CA ARG A 989 2.25 -4.48 18.23
C ARG A 989 0.91 -4.71 18.93
N TYR A 990 0.51 -3.74 19.75
CA TYR A 990 -0.77 -3.78 20.44
C TYR A 990 -1.93 -3.72 19.44
N ARG A 991 -2.99 -4.47 19.70
CA ARG A 991 -4.23 -4.47 18.91
C ARG A 991 -5.41 -4.85 19.81
N LYS A 992 -6.62 -4.53 19.35
CA LYS A 992 -7.87 -4.95 19.98
C LYS A 992 -8.64 -5.86 19.02
N GLY A 993 -8.93 -7.09 19.45
CA GLY A 993 -9.75 -8.01 18.66
C GLY A 993 -11.24 -7.69 18.75
N PRO A 994 -12.09 -8.30 17.90
CA PRO A 994 -13.53 -8.10 17.96
C PRO A 994 -14.13 -8.48 19.32
N ASP A 995 -15.04 -7.63 19.84
CA ASP A 995 -15.66 -7.82 21.17
C ASP A 995 -16.63 -9.02 21.18
N VAL A 996 -17.24 -9.34 20.05
CA VAL A 996 -18.26 -10.39 19.93
C VAL A 996 -17.71 -11.58 19.16
N CYS A 997 -17.80 -12.75 19.80
CA CYS A 997 -17.48 -14.04 19.20
C CYS A 997 -18.70 -14.96 19.23
N PHE A 998 -19.00 -15.60 18.10
CA PHE A 998 -20.06 -16.61 18.00
C PHE A 998 -19.47 -18.00 17.86
N ASP A 999 -19.20 -18.64 18.99
CA ASP A 999 -18.73 -20.03 19.03
C ASP A 999 -19.65 -20.93 19.87
N ASN A 1000 -19.44 -22.24 19.71
CA ASN A 1000 -19.94 -23.32 20.57
C ASN A 1000 -21.34 -23.16 21.24
N ASN A 1001 -22.40 -23.06 20.43
CA ASN A 1001 -23.78 -23.11 20.94
C ASN A 1001 -24.22 -24.57 21.24
N GLU A 1002 -24.84 -24.80 22.41
CA GLU A 1002 -25.26 -26.14 22.89
C GLU A 1002 -26.23 -26.85 21.93
N TYR A 1003 -26.98 -26.08 21.14
CA TYR A 1003 -27.99 -26.58 20.20
C TYR A 1003 -27.44 -26.89 18.79
N VAL A 1004 -26.15 -26.68 18.52
CA VAL A 1004 -25.53 -26.92 17.20
C VAL A 1004 -25.57 -28.41 16.84
N ARG A 1005 -26.07 -28.74 15.64
CA ARG A 1005 -26.13 -30.14 15.19
C ARG A 1005 -24.79 -30.70 14.75
N HIS A 1006 -24.65 -32.00 14.95
CA HIS A 1006 -23.57 -32.80 14.38
C HIS A 1006 -23.87 -33.06 12.89
N SER A 1007 -22.86 -32.89 12.01
CA SER A 1007 -23.02 -32.96 10.55
C SER A 1007 -23.53 -34.34 10.06
N HIS A 1008 -24.20 -34.35 8.90
CA HIS A 1008 -24.85 -35.55 8.34
C HIS A 1008 -23.89 -36.70 7.99
N ILE A 1009 -22.67 -36.40 7.54
CA ILE A 1009 -21.61 -37.41 7.29
C ILE A 1009 -21.22 -38.12 8.61
N CYS A 1010 -21.36 -37.42 9.73
CA CYS A 1010 -21.03 -37.93 11.06
C CYS A 1010 -22.21 -38.61 11.78
N ALA A 1011 -23.44 -38.27 11.42
CA ALA A 1011 -24.64 -38.90 11.96
C ALA A 1011 -24.76 -40.38 11.59
N LEU A 1012 -24.28 -40.80 10.40
CA LEU A 1012 -24.28 -42.20 9.99
C LEU A 1012 -23.23 -43.02 10.77
N VAL A 1013 -22.03 -42.46 10.95
CA VAL A 1013 -20.93 -43.07 11.72
C VAL A 1013 -21.32 -43.22 13.20
N GLN A 1014 -21.84 -42.16 13.83
CA GLN A 1014 -22.31 -42.27 15.21
C GLN A 1014 -23.42 -43.31 15.37
N ARG A 1015 -24.37 -43.43 14.44
CA ARG A 1015 -25.44 -44.45 14.51
C ARG A 1015 -24.95 -45.88 14.28
N ILE A 1016 -23.89 -46.09 13.51
CA ILE A 1016 -23.29 -47.41 13.29
C ILE A 1016 -22.49 -47.87 14.52
N PHE A 1017 -21.91 -46.94 15.29
CA PHE A 1017 -21.05 -47.24 16.44
C PHE A 1017 -21.70 -47.02 17.83
N SER A 1018 -22.78 -46.24 17.94
CA SER A 1018 -23.63 -46.18 19.14
C SER A 1018 -24.50 -47.44 19.17
N GLY A 1019 -23.97 -48.51 19.75
CA GLY A 1019 -24.63 -49.81 19.82
C GLY A 1019 -26.05 -49.72 20.36
N ASN A 1020 -27.03 -49.65 19.47
CA ASN A 1020 -28.40 -50.07 19.74
C ASN A 1020 -28.59 -51.38 18.99
N SER A 1021 -28.23 -52.46 19.69
CA SER A 1021 -28.36 -53.85 19.29
C SER A 1021 -29.84 -54.25 19.20
N SER A 1022 -30.55 -53.73 18.21
CA SER A 1022 -31.85 -54.27 17.80
C SER A 1022 -32.18 -53.87 16.36
N ILE A 1023 -31.36 -54.27 15.40
CA ILE A 1023 -31.80 -54.38 14.00
C ILE A 1023 -31.93 -55.86 13.69
N SER A 1024 -33.19 -56.31 13.75
CA SER A 1024 -33.70 -57.58 13.27
C SER A 1024 -33.04 -58.02 11.96
N GLN A 1025 -32.68 -59.30 11.88
CA GLN A 1025 -32.05 -60.01 10.77
C GLN A 1025 -32.83 -60.02 9.43
N THR A 1026 -33.85 -59.19 9.25
CA THR A 1026 -34.69 -59.18 8.05
C THR A 1026 -34.24 -58.22 6.93
N LYS A 1027 -33.16 -57.44 7.12
CA LYS A 1027 -32.64 -56.51 6.09
C LYS A 1027 -31.30 -56.89 5.46
N ARG A 1028 -30.67 -58.00 5.85
CA ARG A 1028 -29.46 -58.53 5.16
C ARG A 1028 -29.76 -59.31 3.87
N LEU A 1029 -31.02 -59.63 3.59
CA LEU A 1029 -31.42 -60.36 2.38
C LEU A 1029 -31.80 -59.45 1.19
N ALA A 1030 -31.90 -58.13 1.36
CA ALA A 1030 -32.28 -57.21 0.28
C ALA A 1030 -31.07 -56.64 -0.51
N SER A 1031 -29.84 -56.78 -0.01
CA SER A 1031 -28.63 -56.25 -0.65
C SER A 1031 -27.91 -57.25 -1.56
N VAL A 1032 -28.33 -58.52 -1.59
CA VAL A 1032 -27.69 -59.57 -2.41
C VAL A 1032 -28.48 -59.84 -3.71
N SER A 1033 -29.74 -59.41 -3.81
CA SER A 1033 -30.55 -59.55 -5.04
C SER A 1033 -30.29 -58.47 -6.10
N PHE A 1034 -29.67 -57.33 -5.77
CA PHE A 1034 -29.39 -56.27 -6.76
C PHE A 1034 -28.12 -56.52 -7.59
N CYS A 1035 -27.17 -57.34 -7.11
CA CYS A 1035 -25.95 -57.68 -7.86
C CYS A 1035 -26.16 -58.79 -8.92
N LEU A 1036 -27.26 -59.55 -8.88
CA LEU A 1036 -27.52 -60.62 -9.84
C LEU A 1036 -28.34 -60.18 -11.07
N VAL A 1037 -28.94 -58.98 -11.05
CA VAL A 1037 -29.71 -58.45 -12.20
C VAL A 1037 -28.83 -57.71 -13.20
N PHE A 1038 -27.68 -57.17 -12.77
CA PHE A 1038 -26.76 -56.46 -13.67
C PHE A 1038 -25.88 -57.37 -14.54
N ILE A 1039 -25.68 -58.63 -14.16
CA ILE A 1039 -24.84 -59.58 -14.93
C ILE A 1039 -25.65 -60.24 -16.08
N SER A 1040 -26.98 -60.21 -16.05
CA SER A 1040 -27.81 -60.82 -17.11
C SER A 1040 -28.09 -59.90 -18.31
N ASN A 1041 -27.89 -58.58 -18.19
CA ASN A 1041 -28.17 -57.62 -19.27
C ASN A 1041 -26.94 -57.20 -20.10
N VAL A 1042 -25.73 -57.68 -19.74
CA VAL A 1042 -24.48 -57.37 -20.48
C VAL A 1042 -24.06 -58.53 -21.41
N LEU A 1043 -24.78 -59.66 -21.39
CA LEU A 1043 -24.53 -60.80 -22.30
C LEU A 1043 -25.54 -60.91 -23.45
N SER A 1044 -26.33 -59.87 -23.70
CA SER A 1044 -27.25 -59.83 -24.84
C SER A 1044 -27.31 -58.42 -25.46
N ALA A 1045 -26.16 -57.94 -25.94
CA ALA A 1045 -26.02 -56.88 -26.94
C ALA A 1045 -24.80 -57.20 -27.82
#